data_AF-F8EZ40-F1
#
_entry.id   AF-F8EZ40-F1
#
_cell.length_a   1.000
_cell.length_b   1.000
_cell.length_c   1.000
_cell.angle_alpha   90.00
_cell.angle_beta   90.00
_cell.angle_gamma   90.00
#
_symmetry.space_group_name_H-M   'P 1'
#
loop_
_entity.id
_entity.type
_entity.pdbx_description
1 polymer ?
#
loop_
_entity_poly.entity_id
_entity_poly.type
_entity_poly.pdbx_seq_one_letter_code
_entity_poly.pdbx_strand_id
1 'polypeptide(L)'
;MSDIYIPGVKSRYDTDKLIEDLMKVERIPKERAQKNVENLKTEKTTWQDIGRRMTSLRESARNLYSFQSPFTERIVKSADESVITGTAGRDAAEQERSFIVKQIATADRFLSNPLPENYTVAPGNYTLGVGKDSLSFTYRGGSLKDFAEALNKRGRDILRADVITVEPGTKSLLIESLKTGSGNRLTFKEDAEKLALNSGMVERIDSVSRTLAKDPLTIPAGSTKQFVISPALPNRSGLMLSYEIATNVKPDTSNQDPGPPSGPEIPIPGSITYGGITIENDPVAITLPPYTPPPQPKRVDTLDVIQLAFTDGTTKLLPPISDSNEYKSYQYKVTDISDGKTIASISVINKNTHRDIALQNLRIYDSEANEGLRPLHAVSTAGDAMLSMDGIQVTRSSNTIDDLIPSVTLTLKGSSDKPVKLNVEPDRQASKDAIIGLVANYNRLLADLNVLTRNDDKIIQELSYLTKDEQEELKKKLGTLQGDSTLNTVKSTLQRLATSSYPTSLERDMAMLAQIGVSTDVRKAGSSQGYDASRLRGYLEIDEKVLDQALQSKLPAVKELFGKDTDGDLIVDSGFAYALDSLIRPYVQTGGIIALKTSGLDSRISQEEKRIENLDKQLAAKEQSLKQQYGKMEGALNSMEKTSSSLDQFSKSSNQ
;
A
#
# COMPACT_ATOMS: atom_id res chain seq x y z
N MET A 1 -6.12 47.66 -65.74
CA MET A 1 -5.19 48.42 -66.60
C MET A 1 -3.84 47.74 -66.50
N SER A 2 -3.26 47.45 -67.65
CA SER A 2 -2.13 46.53 -67.88
C SER A 2 -0.90 46.82 -67.03
N ASP A 3 -0.44 45.80 -66.31
CA ASP A 3 0.95 45.68 -65.85
C ASP A 3 1.86 45.76 -67.09
N ILE A 4 2.55 46.89 -67.26
CA ILE A 4 3.70 46.96 -68.17
C ILE A 4 4.91 46.57 -67.31
N TYR A 5 5.07 45.27 -67.12
CA TYR A 5 6.33 44.69 -66.69
C TYR A 5 7.10 44.30 -67.96
N ILE A 6 8.19 45.00 -68.25
CA ILE A 6 9.14 44.60 -69.29
C ILE A 6 10.31 43.90 -68.57
N PRO A 7 10.37 42.55 -68.57
CA PRO A 7 11.49 41.85 -67.97
C PRO A 7 12.76 42.12 -68.78
N GLY A 8 13.81 42.64 -68.12
CA GLY A 8 15.15 42.77 -68.71
C GLY A 8 15.65 44.19 -68.97
N VAL A 9 14.88 45.24 -68.67
CA VAL A 9 15.38 46.63 -68.70
C VAL A 9 15.76 47.03 -67.27
N LYS A 10 17.05 47.07 -66.93
CA LYS A 10 17.50 47.75 -65.71
C LYS A 10 17.09 49.22 -65.85
N SER A 11 16.24 49.74 -64.95
CA SER A 11 15.90 51.16 -64.91
C SER A 11 17.20 51.96 -64.83
N ARG A 12 17.36 52.92 -65.75
CA ARG A 12 18.57 53.75 -65.83
C ARG A 12 18.68 54.75 -64.66
N TYR A 13 17.60 54.90 -63.89
CA TYR A 13 17.43 55.89 -62.83
C TYR A 13 17.14 55.27 -61.45
N ASP A 14 17.31 53.96 -61.27
CA ASP A 14 17.11 53.23 -60.00
C ASP A 14 15.78 53.56 -59.28
N THR A 15 14.70 53.77 -60.04
CA THR A 15 13.38 54.18 -59.51
C THR A 15 12.80 53.18 -58.51
N ASP A 16 13.03 51.89 -58.72
CA ASP A 16 12.63 50.82 -57.79
C ASP A 16 13.28 50.97 -56.41
N LYS A 17 14.56 51.37 -56.36
CA LYS A 17 15.29 51.58 -55.11
C LYS A 17 14.76 52.80 -54.35
N LEU A 18 14.42 53.88 -55.05
CA LEU A 18 13.78 55.06 -54.46
C LEU A 18 12.41 54.74 -53.86
N ILE A 19 11.58 53.95 -54.57
CA ILE A 19 10.29 53.49 -54.07
C ILE A 19 10.50 52.62 -52.82
N GLU A 20 11.45 51.69 -52.84
CA GLU A 20 11.77 50.86 -51.68
C GLU A 20 12.19 51.69 -50.46
N ASP A 21 13.07 52.68 -50.65
CA ASP A 21 13.54 53.54 -49.56
C ASP A 21 12.44 54.45 -48.99
N LEU A 22 11.52 54.96 -49.82
CA LEU A 22 10.34 55.66 -49.36
C LEU A 22 9.40 54.73 -48.58
N MET A 23 9.20 53.51 -49.08
CA MET A 23 8.36 52.52 -48.40
C MET A 23 8.95 52.06 -47.06
N LYS A 24 10.27 52.07 -46.87
CA LYS A 24 10.90 51.79 -45.56
C LYS A 24 10.45 52.78 -44.50
N VAL A 25 10.42 54.08 -44.81
CA VAL A 25 9.97 55.11 -43.87
C VAL A 25 8.48 54.95 -43.55
N GLU A 26 7.67 54.69 -44.56
CA GLU A 26 6.22 54.50 -44.40
C GLU A 26 5.89 53.23 -43.59
N ARG A 27 6.78 52.22 -43.57
CA ARG A 27 6.61 50.98 -42.77
C ARG A 27 6.85 51.18 -41.26
N ILE A 28 7.52 52.24 -40.82
CA ILE A 28 7.86 52.48 -39.40
C ILE A 28 6.64 52.39 -38.45
N PRO A 29 5.48 53.01 -38.75
CA PRO A 29 4.29 52.89 -37.88
C PRO A 29 3.78 51.45 -37.77
N LYS A 30 3.87 50.66 -38.85
CA LYS A 30 3.51 49.23 -38.83
C LYS A 30 4.50 48.46 -37.97
N GLU A 31 5.80 48.67 -38.14
CA GLU A 31 6.84 47.99 -37.35
C GLU A 31 6.68 48.30 -35.85
N ARG A 32 6.37 49.56 -35.50
CA ARG A 32 6.04 49.93 -34.12
C ARG A 32 4.79 49.21 -33.60
N ALA A 33 3.72 49.13 -34.40
CA ALA A 33 2.51 48.41 -34.01
C ALA A 33 2.77 46.90 -33.85
N GLN A 34 3.56 46.30 -34.74
CA GLN A 34 4.00 44.90 -34.62
C GLN A 34 4.80 44.68 -33.33
N LYS A 35 5.72 45.59 -33.00
CA LYS A 35 6.47 45.52 -31.74
C LYS A 35 5.55 45.65 -30.52
N ASN A 36 4.54 46.51 -30.58
CA ASN A 36 3.54 46.62 -29.52
C ASN A 36 2.75 45.32 -29.34
N VAL A 37 2.34 44.66 -30.43
CA VAL A 37 1.68 43.34 -30.37
C VAL A 37 2.58 42.30 -29.71
N GLU A 38 3.87 42.26 -30.07
CA GLU A 38 4.84 41.34 -29.45
C GLU A 38 4.99 41.59 -27.94
N ASN A 39 5.07 42.86 -27.53
CA ASN A 39 5.15 43.25 -26.12
C ASN A 39 3.88 42.84 -25.36
N LEU A 40 2.68 43.10 -25.92
CA LEU A 40 1.41 42.70 -25.32
C LEU A 40 1.26 41.18 -25.21
N LYS A 41 1.72 40.44 -26.22
CA LYS A 41 1.75 38.96 -26.20
C LYS A 41 2.68 38.46 -25.09
N THR A 42 3.84 39.07 -24.93
CA THR A 42 4.79 38.76 -23.85
C THR A 42 4.23 39.09 -22.46
N GLU A 43 3.52 40.20 -22.33
CA GLU A 43 2.83 40.56 -21.09
C GLU A 43 1.73 39.53 -20.76
N LYS A 44 0.94 39.14 -21.77
CA LYS A 44 -0.11 38.13 -21.61
C LYS A 44 0.45 36.79 -21.15
N THR A 45 1.49 36.28 -21.82
CA THR A 45 2.11 35.00 -21.43
C THR A 45 2.69 35.09 -20.02
N THR A 46 3.31 36.22 -19.67
CA THR A 46 3.80 36.47 -18.31
C THR A 46 2.69 36.38 -17.26
N TRP A 47 1.52 36.99 -17.50
CA TRP A 47 0.36 36.86 -16.60
C TRP A 47 -0.17 35.42 -16.51
N GLN A 48 -0.18 34.69 -17.63
CA GLN A 48 -0.55 33.27 -17.63
C GLN A 48 0.45 32.42 -16.83
N ASP A 49 1.75 32.70 -16.94
CA ASP A 49 2.81 32.01 -16.19
C ASP A 49 2.66 32.25 -14.69
N ILE A 50 2.46 33.50 -14.26
CA ILE A 50 2.18 33.86 -12.87
C ILE A 50 0.92 33.13 -12.39
N GLY A 51 -0.14 33.11 -13.20
CA GLY A 51 -1.37 32.38 -12.89
C GLY A 51 -1.12 30.88 -12.64
N ARG A 52 -0.29 30.23 -13.47
CA ARG A 52 0.09 28.83 -13.27
C ARG A 52 0.89 28.64 -11.96
N ARG A 53 1.86 29.51 -11.68
CA ARG A 53 2.65 29.43 -10.42
C ARG A 53 1.80 29.67 -9.17
N MET A 54 0.89 30.64 -9.24
CA MET A 54 -0.10 30.89 -8.21
C MET A 54 -0.95 29.65 -7.97
N THR A 55 -1.45 28.99 -9.03
CA THR A 55 -2.21 27.73 -8.90
C THR A 55 -1.37 26.63 -8.24
N SER A 56 -0.11 26.43 -8.63
CA SER A 56 0.75 25.42 -8.00
C SER A 56 1.03 25.72 -6.52
N LEU A 57 1.27 26.98 -6.16
CA LEU A 57 1.42 27.39 -4.76
C LEU A 57 0.12 27.15 -3.97
N ARG A 58 -1.02 27.48 -4.58
CA ARG A 58 -2.35 27.25 -4.00
C ARG A 58 -2.60 25.77 -3.73
N GLU A 59 -2.31 24.89 -4.68
CA GLU A 59 -2.49 23.44 -4.54
C GLU A 59 -1.60 22.86 -3.45
N SER A 60 -0.32 23.25 -3.42
CA SER A 60 0.62 22.81 -2.36
C SER A 60 0.22 23.34 -0.98
N ALA A 61 -0.31 24.56 -0.89
CA ALA A 61 -0.87 25.07 0.36
C ALA A 61 -2.11 24.28 0.79
N ARG A 62 -3.07 24.04 -0.12
CA ARG A 62 -4.28 23.26 0.18
C ARG A 62 -3.95 21.84 0.63
N ASN A 63 -2.94 21.20 0.05
CA ASN A 63 -2.52 19.87 0.45
C ASN A 63 -2.25 19.78 1.95
N LEU A 64 -1.59 20.78 2.54
CA LEU A 64 -1.17 20.77 3.94
C LEU A 64 -2.32 20.86 4.96
N TYR A 65 -3.48 21.39 4.59
CA TYR A 65 -4.62 21.51 5.51
C TYR A 65 -5.89 20.79 5.05
N SER A 66 -5.89 20.20 3.85
CA SER A 66 -7.01 19.40 3.35
C SER A 66 -7.21 18.12 4.16
N PHE A 67 -8.34 17.44 3.92
CA PHE A 67 -8.57 16.09 4.44
C PHE A 67 -7.44 15.11 4.05
N GLN A 68 -6.80 15.32 2.90
CA GLN A 68 -5.69 14.48 2.43
C GLN A 68 -4.33 14.88 3.02
N SER A 69 -4.30 15.76 4.03
CA SER A 69 -3.06 16.29 4.58
C SER A 69 -2.06 15.23 5.04
N PRO A 70 -0.77 15.37 4.65
CA PRO A 70 0.29 14.42 5.01
C PRO A 70 0.58 14.39 6.52
N PHE A 71 0.15 15.39 7.28
CA PHE A 71 0.28 15.39 8.75
C PHE A 71 -0.54 14.30 9.46
N THR A 72 -1.47 13.67 8.73
CA THR A 72 -2.30 12.57 9.26
C THR A 72 -1.87 11.20 8.74
N GLU A 73 -0.87 11.14 7.86
CA GLU A 73 -0.38 9.88 7.34
C GLU A 73 0.38 9.09 8.42
N ARG A 74 0.23 7.77 8.35
CA ARG A 74 0.85 6.83 9.27
C ARG A 74 1.74 5.89 8.48
N ILE A 75 2.84 5.47 9.10
CA ILE A 75 3.76 4.50 8.52
C ILE A 75 4.04 3.39 9.52
N VAL A 76 4.25 2.18 9.00
CA VAL A 76 4.74 1.05 9.78
C VAL A 76 6.24 0.88 9.48
N LYS A 77 7.08 1.04 10.49
CA LYS A 77 8.52 0.72 10.40
C LYS A 77 8.78 -0.65 10.98
N SER A 78 9.45 -1.49 10.21
CA SER A 78 9.90 -2.81 10.65
C SER A 78 11.38 -2.80 11.01
N ALA A 79 11.73 -3.46 12.09
CA ALA A 79 13.12 -3.75 12.41
C ALA A 79 13.75 -4.75 11.41
N ASP A 80 12.94 -5.54 10.71
CA ASP A 80 13.38 -6.46 9.66
C ASP A 80 12.31 -6.58 8.55
N GLU A 81 12.48 -5.79 7.50
CA GLU A 81 11.58 -5.77 6.35
C GLU A 81 11.65 -7.02 5.47
N SER A 82 12.63 -7.90 5.66
CA SER A 82 12.70 -9.19 4.96
C SER A 82 11.75 -10.23 5.54
N VAL A 83 11.35 -10.06 6.80
CA VAL A 83 10.46 -10.96 7.54
C VAL A 83 9.02 -10.46 7.49
N ILE A 84 8.80 -9.21 7.90
CA ILE A 84 7.46 -8.62 8.01
C ILE A 84 7.50 -7.12 7.69
N THR A 85 6.53 -6.67 6.91
CA THR A 85 6.27 -5.26 6.64
C THR A 85 4.82 -4.93 6.92
N GLY A 86 4.43 -3.67 6.83
CA GLY A 86 3.02 -3.30 6.88
C GLY A 86 2.73 -1.93 6.30
N THR A 87 1.46 -1.66 6.11
CA THR A 87 0.91 -0.35 5.78
C THR A 87 -0.07 0.05 6.88
N ALA A 88 -0.16 1.34 7.16
CA ALA A 88 -1.04 1.88 8.19
C ALA A 88 -2.06 2.83 7.55
N GLY A 89 -3.32 2.71 7.96
CA GLY A 89 -4.35 3.71 7.72
C GLY A 89 -4.11 4.95 8.58
N ARG A 90 -4.72 6.07 8.20
CA ARG A 90 -4.54 7.38 8.86
C ARG A 90 -5.06 7.42 10.31
N ASP A 91 -6.01 6.54 10.62
CA ASP A 91 -6.61 6.31 11.92
C ASP A 91 -5.85 5.29 12.77
N ALA A 92 -4.78 4.67 12.23
CA ALA A 92 -3.95 3.74 13.00
C ALA A 92 -3.33 4.44 14.21
N ALA A 93 -3.52 3.83 15.38
CA ALA A 93 -2.94 4.33 16.63
C ALA A 93 -1.42 4.11 16.66
N GLU A 94 -0.70 5.05 17.26
CA GLU A 94 0.74 4.91 17.52
C GLU A 94 0.99 3.78 18.53
N GLN A 95 1.77 2.79 18.12
CA GLN A 95 2.09 1.65 18.98
C GLN A 95 3.30 0.88 18.44
N GLU A 96 4.06 0.29 19.35
CA GLU A 96 5.09 -0.71 19.06
C GLU A 96 4.55 -2.10 19.39
N ARG A 97 4.77 -3.06 18.49
CA ARG A 97 4.37 -4.48 18.65
C ARG A 97 5.51 -5.40 18.28
N SER A 98 5.60 -6.54 18.97
CA SER A 98 6.64 -7.54 18.72
C SER A 98 6.06 -8.78 18.04
N PHE A 99 6.70 -9.19 16.94
CA PHE A 99 6.26 -10.31 16.12
C PHE A 99 7.34 -11.38 15.98
N ILE A 100 6.95 -12.65 16.10
CA ILE A 100 7.80 -13.79 15.71
C ILE A 100 7.05 -14.55 14.62
N VAL A 101 7.59 -14.57 13.40
CA VAL A 101 6.97 -15.28 12.27
C VAL A 101 7.60 -16.66 12.18
N LYS A 102 6.94 -17.69 12.70
CA LYS A 102 7.47 -19.07 12.67
C LYS A 102 7.39 -19.66 11.27
N GLN A 103 6.29 -19.39 10.57
CA GLN A 103 6.03 -19.90 9.23
C GLN A 103 5.12 -18.93 8.48
N ILE A 104 5.37 -18.75 7.18
CA ILE A 104 4.48 -18.00 6.28
C ILE A 104 3.41 -18.92 5.69
N ALA A 105 2.28 -18.34 5.28
CA ALA A 105 1.26 -19.08 4.57
C ALA A 105 1.81 -19.52 3.21
N THR A 106 1.61 -20.79 2.88
CA THR A 106 2.07 -21.42 1.62
C THR A 106 0.87 -21.90 0.83
N ALA A 107 1.04 -22.07 -0.48
CA ALA A 107 0.03 -22.60 -1.39
C ALA A 107 0.48 -23.96 -1.96
N ASP A 108 -0.48 -24.78 -2.41
CA ASP A 108 -0.19 -26.03 -3.11
C ASP A 108 0.44 -25.74 -4.48
N ARG A 109 1.59 -26.37 -4.75
CA ARG A 109 2.32 -26.30 -6.03
C ARG A 109 2.74 -27.70 -6.42
N PHE A 110 2.07 -28.29 -7.40
CA PHE A 110 2.29 -29.69 -7.78
C PHE A 110 2.91 -29.77 -9.17
N LEU A 111 4.00 -30.53 -9.26
CA LEU A 111 4.72 -30.77 -10.50
C LEU A 111 4.40 -32.19 -10.99
N SER A 112 4.22 -32.36 -12.30
CA SER A 112 4.13 -33.70 -12.90
C SER A 112 5.51 -34.37 -12.97
N ASN A 113 5.52 -35.66 -13.27
CA ASN A 113 6.72 -36.33 -13.78
C ASN A 113 7.20 -35.66 -15.08
N PRO A 114 8.48 -35.84 -15.47
CA PRO A 114 8.95 -35.50 -16.80
C PRO A 114 8.17 -36.29 -17.86
N LEU A 115 7.40 -35.57 -18.67
CA LEU A 115 6.63 -36.12 -19.78
C LEU A 115 7.39 -35.91 -21.10
N PRO A 116 7.24 -36.80 -22.09
CA PRO A 116 7.81 -36.58 -23.43
C PRO A 116 7.40 -35.23 -24.02
N GLU A 117 8.28 -34.58 -24.77
CA GLU A 117 7.98 -33.28 -25.37
C GLU A 117 6.74 -33.27 -26.28
N ASN A 118 6.43 -34.39 -26.91
CA ASN A 118 5.24 -34.60 -27.74
C ASN A 118 4.01 -35.10 -26.96
N TYR A 119 4.03 -35.06 -25.62
CA TYR A 119 2.89 -35.44 -24.80
C TYR A 119 1.67 -34.55 -25.12
N THR A 120 0.52 -35.21 -25.30
CA THR A 120 -0.75 -34.54 -25.59
C THR A 120 -1.73 -34.76 -24.45
N VAL A 121 -2.39 -33.68 -24.03
CA VAL A 121 -3.49 -33.72 -23.07
C VAL A 121 -4.75 -34.09 -23.85
N ALA A 122 -5.51 -35.07 -23.35
CA ALA A 122 -6.71 -35.59 -23.99
C ALA A 122 -7.85 -34.54 -24.03
N PRO A 123 -8.78 -34.63 -24.99
CA PRO A 123 -10.04 -33.88 -24.91
C PRO A 123 -10.87 -34.36 -23.72
N GLY A 124 -11.57 -33.44 -23.04
CA GLY A 124 -12.36 -33.78 -21.86
C GLY A 124 -12.84 -32.57 -21.06
N ASN A 125 -13.50 -32.84 -19.94
CA ASN A 125 -13.94 -31.83 -18.98
C ASN A 125 -12.96 -31.81 -17.80
N TYR A 126 -12.31 -30.67 -17.63
CA TYR A 126 -11.29 -30.46 -16.62
C TYR A 126 -11.85 -29.58 -15.52
N THR A 127 -11.93 -30.14 -14.31
CA THR A 127 -12.33 -29.41 -13.11
C THR A 127 -11.18 -29.40 -12.10
N LEU A 128 -10.64 -28.22 -11.82
CA LEU A 128 -9.59 -28.00 -10.81
C LEU A 128 -10.14 -27.07 -9.74
N GLY A 129 -9.90 -27.36 -8.46
CA GLY A 129 -10.38 -26.53 -7.36
C GLY A 129 -9.26 -26.10 -6.42
N VAL A 130 -9.44 -24.94 -5.78
CA VAL A 130 -8.59 -24.41 -4.73
C VAL A 130 -9.50 -24.02 -3.57
N GLY A 131 -9.51 -24.84 -2.52
CA GLY A 131 -10.44 -24.66 -1.40
C GLY A 131 -11.90 -24.71 -1.85
N LYS A 132 -12.62 -23.59 -1.74
CA LYS A 132 -14.04 -23.48 -2.14
C LYS A 132 -14.23 -23.11 -3.61
N ASP A 133 -13.21 -22.55 -4.25
CA ASP A 133 -13.29 -22.09 -5.63
C ASP A 133 -12.96 -23.23 -6.58
N SER A 134 -13.66 -23.27 -7.72
CA SER A 134 -13.43 -24.27 -8.75
C SER A 134 -13.43 -23.66 -10.13
N LEU A 135 -12.54 -24.16 -10.98
CA LEU A 135 -12.44 -23.86 -12.39
C LEU A 135 -12.80 -25.12 -13.19
N SER A 136 -13.89 -25.04 -13.95
CA SER A 136 -14.32 -26.11 -14.87
C SER A 136 -14.30 -25.61 -16.32
N PHE A 137 -13.74 -26.40 -17.24
CA PHE A 137 -13.78 -26.11 -18.67
C PHE A 137 -13.63 -27.37 -19.54
N THR A 138 -14.22 -27.33 -20.73
CA THR A 138 -14.01 -28.35 -21.75
C THR A 138 -12.76 -28.02 -22.57
N TYR A 139 -11.84 -28.98 -22.66
CA TYR A 139 -10.62 -28.90 -23.45
C TYR A 139 -10.73 -29.78 -24.69
N ARG A 140 -10.28 -29.29 -25.85
CA ARG A 140 -10.38 -30.00 -27.14
C ARG A 140 -9.24 -31.01 -27.39
N GLY A 141 -8.31 -31.13 -26.45
CA GLY A 141 -7.07 -31.85 -26.62
C GLY A 141 -5.99 -30.98 -27.29
N GLY A 142 -4.72 -31.28 -27.03
CA GLY A 142 -3.59 -30.49 -27.56
C GLY A 142 -2.31 -30.69 -26.76
N SER A 143 -1.33 -29.81 -26.95
CA SER A 143 -0.06 -29.89 -26.22
C SER A 143 -0.22 -29.49 -24.74
N LEU A 144 0.78 -29.81 -23.90
CA LEU A 144 0.85 -29.31 -22.51
C LEU A 144 0.85 -27.78 -22.45
N LYS A 145 1.48 -27.12 -23.41
CA LYS A 145 1.55 -25.66 -23.49
C LYS A 145 0.17 -25.05 -23.74
N ASP A 146 -0.57 -25.59 -24.70
CA ASP A 146 -1.92 -25.14 -25.02
C ASP A 146 -2.87 -25.37 -23.83
N PHE A 147 -2.69 -26.47 -23.10
CA PHE A 147 -3.45 -26.75 -21.89
C PHE A 147 -3.15 -25.75 -20.77
N ALA A 148 -1.86 -25.47 -20.50
CA ALA A 148 -1.46 -24.48 -19.50
C ALA A 148 -1.97 -23.07 -19.84
N GLU A 149 -1.91 -22.67 -21.12
CA GLU A 149 -2.47 -21.39 -21.59
C GLU A 149 -4.00 -21.35 -21.43
N ALA A 150 -4.70 -22.45 -21.76
CA ALA A 150 -6.14 -22.55 -21.57
C ALA A 150 -6.55 -22.47 -20.09
N LEU A 151 -5.72 -23.03 -19.20
CA LEU A 151 -5.89 -22.95 -17.75
C LEU A 151 -5.65 -21.53 -17.26
N ASN A 152 -4.51 -20.90 -17.61
CA ASN A 152 -4.15 -19.54 -17.19
C ASN A 152 -5.17 -18.49 -17.64
N LYS A 153 -5.74 -18.63 -18.85
CA LYS A 153 -6.78 -17.73 -19.35
C LYS A 153 -8.04 -17.73 -18.49
N ARG A 154 -8.32 -18.83 -17.78
CA ARG A 154 -9.52 -19.00 -16.95
C ARG A 154 -9.24 -19.01 -15.44
N GLY A 155 -8.01 -19.31 -15.04
CA GLY A 155 -7.57 -19.47 -13.65
C GLY A 155 -7.61 -18.20 -12.82
N ARG A 156 -7.46 -17.02 -13.44
CA ARG A 156 -7.54 -15.69 -12.78
C ARG A 156 -6.73 -15.65 -11.47
N ASP A 157 -7.39 -15.50 -10.32
CA ASP A 157 -6.86 -15.41 -8.97
C ASP A 157 -6.93 -16.74 -8.20
N ILE A 158 -7.30 -17.84 -8.86
CA ILE A 158 -7.49 -19.16 -8.26
C ILE A 158 -6.19 -19.97 -8.39
N LEU A 159 -5.71 -20.18 -9.62
CA LEU A 159 -4.55 -21.01 -9.92
C LEU A 159 -3.85 -20.58 -11.20
N ARG A 160 -2.61 -21.04 -11.37
CA ARG A 160 -1.78 -20.87 -12.55
C ARG A 160 -1.14 -22.21 -12.94
N ALA A 161 -0.86 -22.39 -14.23
CA ALA A 161 -0.04 -23.47 -14.73
C ALA A 161 1.14 -22.97 -15.57
N ASP A 162 2.26 -23.67 -15.49
CA ASP A 162 3.43 -23.44 -16.33
C ASP A 162 3.98 -24.78 -16.82
N VAL A 163 4.65 -24.76 -17.98
CA VAL A 163 5.33 -25.94 -18.52
C VAL A 163 6.83 -25.71 -18.42
N ILE A 164 7.52 -26.57 -17.68
CA ILE A 164 8.94 -26.44 -17.36
C ILE A 164 9.72 -27.55 -18.06
N THR A 165 10.78 -27.18 -18.78
CA THR A 165 11.74 -28.16 -19.32
C THR A 165 12.67 -28.59 -18.19
N VAL A 166 12.58 -29.86 -17.76
CA VAL A 166 13.40 -30.40 -16.65
C VAL A 166 14.66 -31.08 -17.19
N GLU A 167 14.55 -31.84 -18.27
CA GLU A 167 15.66 -32.50 -18.97
C GLU A 167 15.52 -32.32 -20.50
N PRO A 168 16.61 -32.50 -21.29
CA PRO A 168 16.51 -32.46 -22.74
C PRO A 168 15.46 -33.46 -23.27
N GLY A 169 14.48 -32.96 -24.03
CA GLY A 169 13.42 -33.79 -24.63
C GLY A 169 12.22 -34.11 -23.72
N THR A 170 12.19 -33.60 -22.48
CA THR A 170 11.06 -33.77 -21.57
C THR A 170 10.54 -32.44 -21.01
N LYS A 171 9.25 -32.42 -20.65
CA LYS A 171 8.55 -31.28 -20.07
C LYS A 171 7.71 -31.72 -18.89
N SER A 172 7.64 -30.90 -17.85
CA SER A 172 6.78 -31.12 -16.68
C SER A 172 5.74 -30.01 -16.58
N LEU A 173 4.52 -30.38 -16.23
CA LEU A 173 3.44 -29.44 -15.96
C LEU A 173 3.46 -29.07 -14.47
N LEU A 174 3.65 -27.79 -14.17
CA LEU A 174 3.47 -27.22 -12.85
C LEU A 174 2.06 -26.64 -12.77
N ILE A 175 1.32 -26.98 -11.72
CA ILE A 175 0.05 -26.32 -11.36
C ILE A 175 0.21 -25.76 -9.96
N GLU A 176 0.01 -24.46 -9.81
CA GLU A 176 0.10 -23.74 -8.54
C GLU A 176 -1.20 -23.05 -8.18
N SER A 177 -1.60 -23.17 -6.91
CA SER A 177 -2.64 -22.35 -6.31
C SER A 177 -2.11 -20.92 -6.10
N LEU A 178 -2.94 -19.93 -6.39
CA LEU A 178 -2.67 -18.52 -6.06
C LEU A 178 -3.19 -18.13 -4.67
N LYS A 179 -3.89 -19.04 -3.99
CA LYS A 179 -4.41 -18.86 -2.63
C LYS A 179 -3.58 -19.69 -1.65
N THR A 180 -3.01 -19.02 -0.66
CA THR A 180 -2.26 -19.67 0.43
C THR A 180 -3.20 -20.16 1.53
N GLY A 181 -2.68 -20.96 2.46
CA GLY A 181 -3.43 -21.42 3.63
C GLY A 181 -3.89 -22.86 3.52
N SER A 182 -3.97 -23.53 4.67
CA SER A 182 -4.27 -24.96 4.77
C SER A 182 -5.65 -25.35 4.21
N GLY A 183 -6.60 -24.42 4.21
CA GLY A 183 -7.93 -24.60 3.64
C GLY A 183 -8.00 -24.46 2.10
N ASN A 184 -6.95 -23.93 1.46
CA ASN A 184 -6.91 -23.65 0.03
C ASN A 184 -6.12 -24.72 -0.74
N ARG A 185 -6.48 -25.99 -0.49
CA ARG A 185 -5.85 -27.15 -1.13
C ARG A 185 -6.25 -27.28 -2.59
N LEU A 186 -5.30 -27.68 -3.43
CA LEU A 186 -5.54 -27.98 -4.84
C LEU A 186 -6.26 -29.34 -4.97
N THR A 187 -7.30 -29.37 -5.81
CA THR A 187 -8.12 -30.56 -6.09
C THR A 187 -8.23 -30.77 -7.59
N PHE A 188 -8.33 -32.05 -7.98
CA PHE A 188 -8.49 -32.47 -9.37
C PHE A 188 -9.73 -33.34 -9.46
N LYS A 189 -10.66 -32.96 -10.35
CA LYS A 189 -11.93 -33.67 -10.58
C LYS A 189 -12.12 -33.91 -12.07
N GLU A 190 -12.96 -34.88 -12.40
CA GLU A 190 -13.26 -35.28 -13.79
C GLU A 190 -11.97 -35.68 -14.55
N ASP A 191 -11.75 -35.14 -15.76
CA ASP A 191 -10.56 -35.48 -16.56
C ASP A 191 -9.27 -34.83 -16.04
N ALA A 192 -9.38 -33.84 -15.14
CA ALA A 192 -8.22 -33.29 -14.43
C ALA A 192 -7.61 -34.31 -13.47
N GLU A 193 -8.43 -35.12 -12.81
CA GLU A 193 -7.95 -36.20 -11.93
C GLU A 193 -7.17 -37.25 -12.73
N LYS A 194 -7.72 -37.67 -13.88
CA LYS A 194 -7.05 -38.62 -14.77
C LYS A 194 -5.72 -38.08 -15.28
N LEU A 195 -5.68 -36.80 -15.67
CA LEU A 195 -4.44 -36.16 -16.09
C LEU A 195 -3.43 -36.14 -14.94
N ALA A 196 -3.83 -35.73 -13.74
CA ALA A 196 -2.94 -35.63 -12.58
C ALA A 196 -2.38 -37.01 -12.17
N LEU A 197 -3.18 -38.07 -12.24
CA LEU A 197 -2.75 -39.45 -11.99
C LEU A 197 -1.79 -39.95 -13.09
N ASN A 198 -2.18 -39.80 -14.36
CA ASN A 198 -1.38 -40.29 -15.49
C ASN A 198 -0.07 -39.53 -15.66
N SER A 199 -0.04 -38.26 -15.28
CA SER A 199 1.17 -37.44 -15.30
C SER A 199 2.05 -37.66 -14.06
N GLY A 200 1.63 -38.48 -13.10
CA GLY A 200 2.33 -38.67 -11.82
C GLY A 200 2.42 -37.40 -10.97
N MET A 201 1.48 -36.46 -11.15
CA MET A 201 1.40 -35.27 -10.30
C MET A 201 0.83 -35.62 -8.93
N VAL A 202 -0.15 -36.53 -8.92
CA VAL A 202 -0.75 -37.10 -7.71
C VAL A 202 -0.81 -38.62 -7.82
N GLU A 203 -0.93 -39.28 -6.68
CA GLU A 203 -1.23 -40.70 -6.56
C GLU A 203 -2.52 -40.90 -5.76
N ARG A 204 -3.21 -42.02 -6.01
CA ARG A 204 -4.38 -42.42 -5.22
C ARG A 204 -3.93 -43.17 -3.97
N ILE A 205 -4.51 -42.82 -2.83
CA ILE A 205 -4.24 -43.49 -1.55
C ILE A 205 -5.52 -44.15 -1.07
N ASP A 206 -5.47 -45.47 -0.87
CA ASP A 206 -6.62 -46.28 -0.44
C ASP A 206 -7.04 -46.04 1.02
N SER A 207 -6.20 -45.39 1.84
CA SER A 207 -6.43 -45.15 3.27
C SER A 207 -6.33 -43.68 3.65
N VAL A 208 -7.33 -42.90 3.21
CA VAL A 208 -7.42 -41.44 3.34
C VAL A 208 -7.71 -40.99 4.78
N SER A 209 -8.45 -41.78 5.54
CA SER A 209 -8.69 -41.56 6.97
C SER A 209 -9.35 -42.78 7.58
N ARG A 210 -8.99 -43.13 8.82
CA ARG A 210 -9.67 -44.15 9.63
C ARG A 210 -10.20 -43.49 10.87
N THR A 211 -11.52 -43.45 11.02
CA THR A 211 -12.16 -43.03 12.27
C THR A 211 -12.39 -44.27 13.12
N LEU A 212 -11.75 -44.31 14.29
CA LEU A 212 -11.82 -45.41 15.26
C LEU A 212 -12.93 -45.18 16.29
N ALA A 213 -13.22 -43.92 16.63
CA ALA A 213 -14.36 -43.52 17.45
C ALA A 213 -14.89 -42.17 16.96
N LYS A 214 -16.13 -42.13 16.46
CA LYS A 214 -16.78 -40.90 16.01
C LYS A 214 -17.52 -40.22 17.16
N ASP A 215 -18.42 -40.97 17.79
CA ASP A 215 -19.29 -40.46 18.86
C ASP A 215 -18.60 -40.53 20.23
N PRO A 216 -19.07 -39.74 21.21
CA PRO A 216 -18.57 -39.78 22.59
C PRO A 216 -18.62 -41.17 23.20
N LEU A 217 -17.48 -41.64 23.68
CA LEU A 217 -17.32 -42.89 24.40
C LEU A 217 -16.79 -42.63 25.81
N THR A 218 -17.57 -42.99 26.82
CA THR A 218 -17.13 -42.96 28.22
C THR A 218 -16.40 -44.25 28.58
N ILE A 219 -15.20 -44.12 29.12
CA ILE A 219 -14.33 -45.18 29.61
C ILE A 219 -14.29 -45.04 31.14
N PRO A 220 -15.05 -45.85 31.88
CA PRO A 220 -15.16 -45.74 33.33
C PRO A 220 -13.83 -45.90 34.06
N ALA A 221 -13.72 -45.31 35.25
CA ALA A 221 -12.67 -45.56 36.22
C ALA A 221 -12.37 -47.08 36.36
N GLY A 222 -11.10 -47.48 36.26
CA GLY A 222 -10.65 -48.87 36.37
C GLY A 222 -10.79 -49.73 35.10
N SER A 223 -11.21 -49.15 33.97
CA SER A 223 -11.45 -49.89 32.72
C SER A 223 -10.50 -49.52 31.59
N THR A 224 -10.42 -50.39 30.57
CA THR A 224 -9.60 -50.18 29.37
C THR A 224 -10.43 -50.36 28.12
N LYS A 225 -10.27 -49.49 27.13
CA LYS A 225 -10.84 -49.63 25.78
C LYS A 225 -9.74 -49.70 24.74
N GLN A 226 -9.73 -50.74 23.92
CA GLN A 226 -8.77 -50.92 22.83
C GLN A 226 -9.43 -50.72 21.46
N PHE A 227 -8.71 -50.07 20.55
CA PHE A 227 -9.06 -49.84 19.15
C PHE A 227 -8.01 -50.50 18.25
N VAL A 228 -8.38 -51.63 17.64
CA VAL A 228 -7.49 -52.37 16.73
C VAL A 228 -7.44 -51.68 15.36
N ILE A 229 -6.25 -51.56 14.79
CA ILE A 229 -6.03 -50.94 13.48
C ILE A 229 -5.71 -52.03 12.45
N SER A 230 -6.55 -52.20 11.44
CA SER A 230 -6.37 -53.23 10.39
C SER A 230 -6.59 -52.67 8.98
N PRO A 231 -5.59 -52.78 8.06
CA PRO A 231 -4.21 -53.26 8.31
C PRO A 231 -3.45 -52.34 9.27
N ALA A 232 -2.47 -52.87 10.00
CA ALA A 232 -1.71 -52.11 11.00
C ALA A 232 -1.11 -50.82 10.40
N LEU A 233 -1.01 -49.76 11.20
CA LEU A 233 -0.61 -48.43 10.74
C LEU A 233 0.92 -48.33 10.61
N PRO A 234 1.49 -48.21 9.40
CA PRO A 234 2.93 -48.09 9.24
C PRO A 234 3.43 -46.74 9.76
N ASN A 235 4.69 -46.69 10.18
CA ASN A 235 5.35 -45.41 10.41
C ASN A 235 5.65 -44.73 9.06
N ARG A 236 4.85 -43.74 8.70
CA ARG A 236 4.95 -42.99 7.44
C ARG A 236 4.79 -41.49 7.71
N SER A 237 5.55 -40.67 6.99
CA SER A 237 5.34 -39.21 6.94
C SER A 237 3.92 -38.87 6.46
N GLY A 238 3.37 -37.76 6.95
CA GLY A 238 2.03 -37.28 6.60
C GLY A 238 0.89 -37.85 7.45
N LEU A 239 1.08 -39.00 8.13
CA LEU A 239 0.04 -39.57 8.99
C LEU A 239 -0.07 -38.83 10.32
N MET A 240 -1.30 -38.43 10.65
CA MET A 240 -1.69 -37.77 11.89
C MET A 240 -2.66 -38.65 12.68
N LEU A 241 -2.42 -38.73 13.99
CA LEU A 241 -3.39 -39.23 14.97
C LEU A 241 -4.04 -38.03 15.65
N SER A 242 -5.37 -37.94 15.62
CA SER A 242 -6.12 -36.93 16.38
C SER A 242 -7.22 -37.54 17.22
N TYR A 243 -7.46 -36.97 18.39
CA TYR A 243 -8.59 -37.32 19.25
C TYR A 243 -8.98 -36.15 20.15
N GLU A 244 -10.20 -36.20 20.66
CA GLU A 244 -10.70 -35.27 21.67
C GLU A 244 -11.01 -36.04 22.94
N ILE A 245 -10.54 -35.52 24.07
CA ILE A 245 -10.70 -36.18 25.36
C ILE A 245 -11.12 -35.18 26.44
N ALA A 246 -12.00 -35.61 27.32
CA ALA A 246 -12.42 -34.89 28.52
C ALA A 246 -12.35 -35.84 29.71
N THR A 247 -12.13 -35.26 30.89
CA THR A 247 -12.15 -35.97 32.16
C THR A 247 -13.44 -35.60 32.90
N ASN A 248 -14.05 -36.57 33.57
CA ASN A 248 -15.18 -36.29 34.45
C ASN A 248 -14.93 -36.93 35.81
N VAL A 249 -14.80 -36.09 36.83
CA VAL A 249 -14.61 -36.55 38.22
C VAL A 249 -15.96 -37.02 38.76
N LYS A 250 -16.03 -38.30 39.14
CA LYS A 250 -17.19 -38.83 39.83
C LYS A 250 -17.28 -38.21 41.23
N PRO A 251 -18.50 -37.94 41.73
CA PRO A 251 -18.69 -37.58 43.13
C PRO A 251 -18.07 -38.65 44.01
N ASP A 252 -17.31 -38.24 45.02
CA ASP A 252 -16.63 -39.16 45.95
C ASP A 252 -17.68 -39.85 46.83
N THR A 253 -18.20 -41.00 46.38
CA THR A 253 -19.16 -41.79 47.15
C THR A 253 -18.48 -42.84 48.03
N SER A 254 -17.15 -42.96 47.98
CA SER A 254 -16.40 -43.98 48.70
C SER A 254 -15.68 -43.39 49.90
N ASN A 255 -16.40 -42.83 50.87
CA ASN A 255 -15.82 -42.47 52.17
C ASN A 255 -16.86 -42.28 53.27
N GLN A 256 -17.96 -43.04 53.24
CA GLN A 256 -18.72 -43.24 54.47
C GLN A 256 -18.17 -44.48 55.16
N ASP A 257 -17.40 -44.25 56.23
CA ASP A 257 -17.11 -45.28 57.22
C ASP A 257 -18.47 -45.86 57.65
N PRO A 258 -18.78 -47.14 57.37
CA PRO A 258 -20.06 -47.73 57.73
C PRO A 258 -20.29 -47.76 59.25
N GLY A 259 -19.28 -47.35 60.03
CA GLY A 259 -19.28 -47.36 61.48
C GLY A 259 -18.97 -48.75 62.01
N PRO A 260 -18.80 -48.90 63.33
CA PRO A 260 -18.65 -50.21 63.94
C PRO A 260 -19.87 -51.08 63.58
N PRO A 261 -19.69 -52.35 63.21
CA PRO A 261 -20.81 -53.25 62.97
C PRO A 261 -21.70 -53.28 64.21
N SER A 262 -23.01 -53.37 64.02
CA SER A 262 -23.96 -53.56 65.12
C SER A 262 -23.54 -54.80 65.93
N GLY A 263 -23.11 -54.56 67.17
CA GLY A 263 -22.66 -55.62 68.07
C GLY A 263 -23.77 -56.61 68.39
N PRO A 264 -23.46 -57.79 68.95
CA PRO A 264 -24.47 -58.74 69.37
C PRO A 264 -25.45 -58.08 70.35
N GLU A 265 -26.76 -58.30 70.15
CA GLU A 265 -27.78 -57.93 71.12
C GLU A 265 -27.47 -58.64 72.44
N ILE A 266 -27.07 -57.88 73.47
CA ILE A 266 -26.83 -58.46 74.80
C ILE A 266 -28.21 -58.71 75.41
N PRO A 267 -28.59 -59.97 75.71
CA PRO A 267 -29.87 -60.25 76.30
C PRO A 267 -29.96 -59.58 77.66
N ILE A 268 -31.10 -58.93 77.93
CA ILE A 268 -31.39 -58.33 79.23
C ILE A 268 -31.38 -59.49 80.25
N PRO A 269 -30.60 -59.41 81.34
CA PRO A 269 -30.51 -60.50 82.30
C PRO A 269 -31.91 -60.82 82.85
N GLY A 270 -32.30 -62.10 82.77
CA GLY A 270 -33.62 -62.52 83.23
C GLY A 270 -33.82 -62.24 84.72
N SER A 271 -35.06 -61.94 85.10
CA SER A 271 -35.48 -61.81 86.49
C SER A 271 -36.38 -62.98 86.88
N ILE A 272 -36.38 -63.34 88.17
CA ILE A 272 -37.30 -64.35 88.71
C ILE A 272 -38.04 -63.78 89.91
N THR A 273 -39.34 -64.08 89.99
CA THR A 273 -40.21 -63.61 91.08
C THR A 273 -40.86 -64.80 91.77
N TYR A 274 -40.66 -64.94 93.08
CA TYR A 274 -41.30 -65.98 93.89
C TYR A 274 -41.73 -65.40 95.25
N GLY A 275 -42.97 -65.66 95.66
CA GLY A 275 -43.50 -65.16 96.94
C GLY A 275 -43.57 -63.62 97.05
N GLY A 276 -43.57 -62.89 95.93
CA GLY A 276 -43.66 -61.42 95.90
C GLY A 276 -42.33 -60.66 95.88
N ILE A 277 -41.18 -61.36 95.83
CA ILE A 277 -39.85 -60.74 95.72
C ILE A 277 -39.27 -61.06 94.34
N THR A 278 -38.86 -60.00 93.62
CA THR A 278 -38.20 -60.10 92.31
C THR A 278 -36.70 -59.91 92.47
N ILE A 279 -35.91 -60.88 91.99
CA ILE A 279 -34.45 -60.79 91.92
C ILE A 279 -34.08 -60.62 90.46
N GLU A 280 -33.37 -59.53 90.15
CA GLU A 280 -32.84 -59.22 88.83
C GLU A 280 -31.35 -59.51 88.79
N ASN A 281 -30.85 -60.06 87.68
CA ASN A 281 -29.42 -60.28 87.49
C ASN A 281 -28.72 -58.95 87.12
N ASP A 282 -27.49 -58.78 87.61
CA ASP A 282 -26.65 -57.62 87.34
C ASP A 282 -26.30 -57.54 85.84
N PRO A 283 -26.42 -56.39 85.17
CA PRO A 283 -26.10 -56.28 83.74
C PRO A 283 -24.61 -56.53 83.49
N VAL A 284 -24.33 -57.34 82.46
CA VAL A 284 -22.96 -57.68 82.08
C VAL A 284 -22.27 -56.45 81.47
N ALA A 285 -21.24 -55.93 82.13
CA ALA A 285 -20.39 -54.87 81.59
C ALA A 285 -19.27 -55.47 80.73
N ILE A 286 -19.37 -55.34 79.39
CA ILE A 286 -18.33 -55.78 78.45
C ILE A 286 -17.71 -54.55 77.80
N THR A 287 -16.39 -54.35 77.98
CA THR A 287 -15.64 -53.32 77.25
C THR A 287 -15.24 -53.84 75.87
N LEU A 288 -15.82 -53.26 74.81
CA LEU A 288 -15.44 -53.58 73.43
C LEU A 288 -14.09 -52.94 73.07
N PRO A 289 -13.23 -53.60 72.27
CA PRO A 289 -12.03 -52.97 71.75
C PRO A 289 -12.39 -51.77 70.84
N PRO A 290 -11.55 -50.71 70.79
CA PRO A 290 -11.81 -49.55 69.96
C PRO A 290 -11.85 -49.94 68.48
N TYR A 291 -12.91 -49.52 67.77
CA TYR A 291 -13.06 -49.76 66.34
C TYR A 291 -11.95 -49.05 65.55
N THR A 292 -11.21 -49.82 64.75
CA THR A 292 -10.29 -49.24 63.75
C THR A 292 -10.91 -49.38 62.37
N PRO A 293 -11.20 -48.27 61.67
CA PRO A 293 -11.75 -48.32 60.32
C PRO A 293 -10.87 -49.14 59.39
N PRO A 294 -11.45 -49.88 58.42
CA PRO A 294 -10.66 -50.57 57.42
C PRO A 294 -9.79 -49.58 56.64
N PRO A 295 -8.58 -49.97 56.20
CA PRO A 295 -7.72 -49.11 55.42
C PRO A 295 -8.42 -48.72 54.11
N GLN A 296 -8.55 -47.41 53.88
CA GLN A 296 -9.23 -46.90 52.70
C GLN A 296 -8.52 -47.37 51.41
N PRO A 297 -9.26 -47.74 50.35
CA PRO A 297 -8.66 -48.06 49.07
C PRO A 297 -7.81 -46.88 48.59
N LYS A 298 -6.57 -47.16 48.14
CA LYS A 298 -5.65 -46.10 47.68
C LYS A 298 -6.22 -45.42 46.43
N ARG A 299 -6.48 -44.11 46.52
CA ARG A 299 -6.88 -43.28 45.39
C ARG A 299 -5.76 -43.24 44.35
N VAL A 300 -6.08 -43.70 43.15
CA VAL A 300 -5.21 -43.56 41.96
C VAL A 300 -5.74 -42.42 41.11
N ASP A 301 -4.86 -41.45 40.81
CA ASP A 301 -5.08 -40.34 39.88
C ASP A 301 -3.92 -40.30 38.87
N THR A 302 -4.23 -40.40 37.59
CA THR A 302 -3.26 -40.37 36.49
C THR A 302 -3.92 -39.87 35.21
N LEU A 303 -3.16 -39.05 34.46
CA LEU A 303 -3.54 -38.52 33.16
C LEU A 303 -2.83 -39.26 32.00
N ASP A 304 -2.04 -40.29 32.30
CA ASP A 304 -1.36 -41.15 31.31
C ASP A 304 -2.33 -42.21 30.77
N VAL A 305 -3.32 -41.76 30.00
CA VAL A 305 -4.46 -42.60 29.63
C VAL A 305 -4.35 -43.23 28.24
N ILE A 306 -3.51 -42.73 27.34
CA ILE A 306 -3.40 -43.25 25.96
C ILE A 306 -2.12 -44.07 25.79
N GLN A 307 -2.27 -45.33 25.35
CA GLN A 307 -1.18 -46.23 25.04
C GLN A 307 -1.28 -46.73 23.58
N LEU A 308 -0.16 -46.73 22.88
CA LEU A 308 0.02 -47.39 21.59
C LEU A 308 0.57 -48.80 21.79
N ALA A 309 0.07 -49.76 21.03
CA ALA A 309 0.68 -51.08 20.93
C ALA A 309 1.15 -51.34 19.49
N PHE A 310 2.35 -51.87 19.34
CA PHE A 310 3.01 -52.08 18.06
C PHE A 310 2.93 -53.55 17.62
N THR A 311 3.16 -53.80 16.33
CA THR A 311 3.14 -55.17 15.77
C THR A 311 4.25 -56.08 16.31
N ASP A 312 5.31 -55.50 16.90
CA ASP A 312 6.40 -56.23 17.55
C ASP A 312 6.10 -56.62 19.02
N GLY A 313 4.90 -56.30 19.52
CA GLY A 313 4.46 -56.59 20.88
C GLY A 313 4.87 -55.53 21.92
N THR A 314 5.64 -54.50 21.54
CA THR A 314 5.98 -53.40 22.44
C THR A 314 4.85 -52.38 22.57
N THR A 315 4.88 -51.57 23.63
CA THR A 315 3.88 -50.51 23.88
C THR A 315 4.53 -49.19 24.26
N LYS A 316 3.87 -48.07 23.94
CA LYS A 316 4.31 -46.73 24.33
C LYS A 316 3.16 -45.89 24.86
N LEU A 317 3.38 -45.19 25.96
CA LEU A 317 2.44 -44.20 26.48
C LEU A 317 2.63 -42.87 25.75
N LEU A 318 1.53 -42.23 25.38
CA LEU A 318 1.55 -40.85 24.88
C LEU A 318 1.66 -39.87 26.05
N PRO A 319 2.06 -38.61 25.80
CA PRO A 319 2.09 -37.59 26.84
C PRO A 319 0.76 -37.48 27.60
N PRO A 320 0.78 -37.20 28.92
CA PRO A 320 -0.42 -37.10 29.73
C PRO A 320 -1.39 -36.04 29.20
N ILE A 321 -2.68 -36.32 29.32
CA ILE A 321 -3.75 -35.40 28.94
C ILE A 321 -3.90 -34.28 29.98
N SER A 322 -4.69 -33.25 29.66
CA SER A 322 -5.04 -32.17 30.57
C SER A 322 -6.33 -32.49 31.29
N ASP A 323 -6.41 -32.17 32.58
CA ASP A 323 -7.63 -32.32 33.36
C ASP A 323 -8.63 -31.22 32.99
N SER A 324 -9.75 -31.58 32.37
CA SER A 324 -10.76 -30.65 31.85
C SER A 324 -12.09 -31.35 31.60
N ASN A 325 -13.18 -30.77 32.10
CA ASN A 325 -14.55 -31.21 31.78
C ASN A 325 -14.97 -30.88 30.34
N GLU A 326 -14.25 -29.96 29.67
CA GLU A 326 -14.40 -29.70 28.24
C GLU A 326 -13.46 -30.59 27.42
N TYR A 327 -13.91 -31.01 26.23
CA TYR A 327 -13.06 -31.72 25.28
C TYR A 327 -11.86 -30.87 24.86
N LYS A 328 -10.66 -31.39 25.09
CA LYS A 328 -9.41 -30.85 24.54
C LYS A 328 -8.94 -31.73 23.39
N SER A 329 -8.56 -31.09 22.28
CA SER A 329 -8.09 -31.77 21.08
C SER A 329 -6.59 -32.03 21.16
N TYR A 330 -6.19 -33.27 20.87
CA TYR A 330 -4.79 -33.70 20.78
C TYR A 330 -4.49 -34.16 19.36
N GLN A 331 -3.32 -33.78 18.84
CA GLN A 331 -2.86 -34.17 17.52
C GLN A 331 -1.37 -34.53 17.57
N TYR A 332 -1.02 -35.64 16.95
CA TYR A 332 0.36 -36.15 16.89
C TYR A 332 0.69 -36.63 15.48
N LYS A 333 1.87 -36.28 14.99
CA LYS A 333 2.45 -36.96 13.82
C LYS A 333 2.79 -38.38 14.22
N VAL A 334 2.39 -39.36 13.42
CA VAL A 334 2.67 -40.78 13.69
C VAL A 334 4.18 -41.04 13.77
N THR A 335 4.99 -40.31 13.01
CA THR A 335 6.47 -40.38 13.07
C THR A 335 7.04 -40.06 14.44
N ASP A 336 6.44 -39.12 15.15
CA ASP A 336 6.95 -38.62 16.42
C ASP A 336 6.58 -39.54 17.58
N ILE A 337 5.48 -40.29 17.44
CA ILE A 337 4.93 -41.15 18.48
C ILE A 337 5.21 -42.63 18.26
N SER A 338 5.57 -43.06 17.05
CA SER A 338 5.71 -44.49 16.71
C SER A 338 7.11 -45.07 16.91
N ASP A 339 8.14 -44.25 17.14
CA ASP A 339 9.55 -44.68 17.28
C ASP A 339 10.03 -45.58 16.13
N GLY A 340 9.59 -45.32 14.90
CA GLY A 340 9.96 -46.15 13.75
C GLY A 340 9.03 -47.34 13.48
N LYS A 341 8.08 -47.65 14.38
CA LYS A 341 7.36 -48.93 14.40
C LYS A 341 5.94 -48.85 13.83
N THR A 342 5.38 -50.00 13.45
CA THR A 342 4.01 -50.13 12.96
C THR A 342 3.03 -50.26 14.13
N ILE A 343 2.04 -49.36 14.22
CA ILE A 343 1.04 -49.33 15.30
C ILE A 343 -0.07 -50.33 14.96
N ALA A 344 -0.28 -51.30 15.84
CA ALA A 344 -1.33 -52.32 15.73
C ALA A 344 -2.63 -51.89 16.40
N SER A 345 -2.57 -51.17 17.53
CA SER A 345 -3.77 -50.68 18.22
C SER A 345 -3.49 -49.47 19.10
N ILE A 346 -4.58 -48.77 19.44
CA ILE A 346 -4.58 -47.65 20.40
C ILE A 346 -5.48 -48.05 21.56
N SER A 347 -4.99 -47.95 22.78
CA SER A 347 -5.72 -48.29 24.00
C SER A 347 -5.87 -47.06 24.87
N VAL A 348 -7.09 -46.82 25.36
CA VAL A 348 -7.33 -45.90 26.47
C VAL A 348 -7.41 -46.71 27.75
N ILE A 349 -6.43 -46.51 28.64
CA ILE A 349 -6.27 -47.24 29.89
C ILE A 349 -6.62 -46.29 31.04
N ASN A 350 -7.84 -46.41 31.56
CA ASN A 350 -8.27 -45.59 32.67
C ASN A 350 -7.98 -46.28 34.01
N LYS A 351 -6.77 -46.04 34.56
CA LYS A 351 -6.37 -46.55 35.89
C LYS A 351 -6.90 -45.72 37.05
N ASN A 352 -7.65 -44.64 36.77
CA ASN A 352 -8.21 -43.80 37.82
C ASN A 352 -9.27 -44.55 38.61
N THR A 353 -9.46 -44.14 39.85
CA THR A 353 -10.45 -44.71 40.79
C THR A 353 -11.74 -43.89 40.88
N HIS A 354 -11.69 -42.63 40.47
CA HIS A 354 -12.74 -41.63 40.72
C HIS A 354 -12.98 -40.71 39.50
N ARG A 355 -12.46 -41.09 38.33
CA ARG A 355 -12.47 -40.26 37.12
C ARG A 355 -12.82 -41.11 35.93
N ASP A 356 -13.86 -40.73 35.21
CA ASP A 356 -14.19 -41.30 33.91
C ASP A 356 -13.49 -40.49 32.81
N ILE A 357 -13.15 -41.18 31.73
CA ILE A 357 -12.52 -40.58 30.55
C ILE A 357 -13.53 -40.61 29.42
N ALA A 358 -13.86 -39.45 28.85
CA ALA A 358 -14.72 -39.35 27.67
C ALA A 358 -13.85 -39.11 26.44
N LEU A 359 -13.88 -40.00 25.47
CA LEU A 359 -13.13 -39.93 24.21
C LEU A 359 -14.10 -39.74 23.04
N GLN A 360 -13.79 -38.84 22.11
CA GLN A 360 -14.50 -38.73 20.82
C GLN A 360 -13.54 -38.38 19.69
N ASN A 361 -14.01 -38.45 18.44
CA ASN A 361 -13.26 -38.06 17.25
C ASN A 361 -11.86 -38.68 17.14
N LEU A 362 -11.67 -39.91 17.64
CA LEU A 362 -10.42 -40.66 17.48
C LEU A 362 -10.29 -41.08 16.03
N ARG A 363 -9.36 -40.45 15.32
CA ARG A 363 -9.11 -40.70 13.89
C ARG A 363 -7.63 -40.68 13.57
N ILE A 364 -7.28 -41.43 12.54
CA ILE A 364 -5.99 -41.40 11.86
C ILE A 364 -6.25 -40.87 10.46
N TYR A 365 -5.47 -39.93 9.97
CA TYR A 365 -5.61 -39.41 8.61
C TYR A 365 -4.26 -39.00 8.04
N ASP A 366 -4.15 -38.99 6.72
CA ASP A 366 -2.97 -38.46 6.05
C ASP A 366 -3.21 -36.95 5.82
N SER A 367 -2.46 -36.08 6.48
CA SER A 367 -2.57 -34.62 6.32
C SER A 367 -2.15 -34.14 4.93
N GLU A 368 -1.37 -34.94 4.21
CA GLU A 368 -0.94 -34.63 2.84
C GLU A 368 -1.99 -35.05 1.82
N ALA A 369 -2.84 -36.03 2.15
CA ALA A 369 -3.92 -36.48 1.28
C ALA A 369 -5.11 -35.50 1.29
N ASN A 370 -5.67 -35.25 0.10
CA ASN A 370 -6.87 -34.45 -0.09
C ASN A 370 -7.83 -35.18 -1.05
N GLU A 371 -9.07 -35.41 -0.63
CA GLU A 371 -10.07 -36.21 -1.38
C GLU A 371 -9.56 -37.58 -1.88
N GLY A 372 -8.58 -38.18 -1.19
CA GLY A 372 -7.99 -39.48 -1.53
C GLY A 372 -6.85 -39.45 -2.56
N LEU A 373 -6.41 -38.25 -2.93
CA LEU A 373 -5.23 -38.01 -3.75
C LEU A 373 -4.12 -37.40 -2.90
N ARG A 374 -2.86 -37.81 -3.14
CA ARG A 374 -1.68 -37.21 -2.53
C ARG A 374 -0.75 -36.70 -3.62
N PRO A 375 -0.16 -35.49 -3.49
CA PRO A 375 0.83 -35.04 -4.45
C PRO A 375 2.09 -35.90 -4.38
N LEU A 376 2.58 -36.33 -5.54
CA LEU A 376 3.80 -37.15 -5.64
C LEU A 376 5.06 -36.27 -5.64
N HIS A 377 5.00 -35.15 -6.36
CA HIS A 377 6.07 -34.16 -6.48
C HIS A 377 5.56 -32.75 -6.12
N ALA A 378 5.18 -32.56 -4.86
CA ALA A 378 4.84 -31.24 -4.34
C ALA A 378 6.10 -30.37 -4.20
N VAL A 379 6.11 -29.23 -4.89
CA VAL A 379 7.11 -28.16 -4.68
C VAL A 379 6.82 -27.43 -3.36
N SER A 380 5.53 -27.23 -3.05
CA SER A 380 5.05 -26.77 -1.76
C SER A 380 3.64 -27.28 -1.51
N THR A 381 3.27 -27.37 -0.24
CA THR A 381 1.91 -27.70 0.20
C THR A 381 1.25 -26.51 0.86
N ALA A 382 -0.08 -26.41 0.77
CA ALA A 382 -0.82 -25.32 1.35
C ALA A 382 -0.82 -25.42 2.88
N GLY A 383 -0.41 -24.33 3.53
CA GLY A 383 -0.26 -24.24 4.97
C GLY A 383 -0.56 -22.82 5.44
N ASP A 384 -1.04 -22.70 6.68
CA ASP A 384 -1.33 -21.41 7.28
C ASP A 384 -0.03 -20.74 7.76
N ALA A 385 -0.02 -19.41 7.76
CA ALA A 385 0.96 -18.62 8.46
C ALA A 385 0.79 -18.86 9.97
N MET A 386 1.92 -19.04 10.66
CA MET A 386 1.99 -19.16 12.11
C MET A 386 2.91 -18.08 12.63
N LEU A 387 2.36 -17.20 13.44
CA LEU A 387 3.10 -16.09 14.04
C LEU A 387 2.69 -15.90 15.49
N SER A 388 3.55 -15.23 16.25
CA SER A 388 3.28 -14.79 17.62
C SER A 388 3.30 -13.28 17.67
N MET A 389 2.25 -12.67 18.20
CA MET A 389 2.18 -11.23 18.46
C MET A 389 2.19 -11.03 19.98
N ASP A 390 3.21 -10.34 20.49
CA ASP A 390 3.41 -10.09 21.93
C ASP A 390 3.34 -11.37 22.79
N GLY A 391 3.77 -12.52 22.24
CA GLY A 391 3.76 -13.83 22.90
C GLY A 391 2.50 -14.68 22.63
N ILE A 392 1.46 -14.12 22.01
CA ILE A 392 0.22 -14.82 21.68
C ILE A 392 0.33 -15.42 20.28
N GLN A 393 0.25 -16.75 20.19
CA GLN A 393 0.28 -17.45 18.90
C GLN A 393 -1.05 -17.28 18.16
N VAL A 394 -0.96 -16.91 16.89
CA VAL A 394 -2.08 -16.74 15.97
C VAL A 394 -1.77 -17.42 14.64
N THR A 395 -2.82 -17.86 13.94
CA THR A 395 -2.73 -18.51 12.64
C THR A 395 -3.57 -17.77 11.60
N ARG A 396 -3.07 -17.66 10.36
CA ARG A 396 -3.79 -16.99 9.25
C ARG A 396 -3.58 -17.75 7.95
N SER A 397 -4.60 -17.82 7.11
CA SER A 397 -4.51 -18.46 5.79
C SER A 397 -3.75 -17.62 4.76
N SER A 398 -3.53 -16.33 5.03
CA SER A 398 -2.90 -15.37 4.12
C SER A 398 -1.64 -14.76 4.73
N ASN A 399 -0.68 -14.39 3.86
CA ASN A 399 0.47 -13.57 4.24
C ASN A 399 0.15 -12.09 4.33
N THR A 400 -1.00 -11.65 3.78
CA THR A 400 -1.54 -10.31 4.00
C THR A 400 -2.59 -10.38 5.10
N ILE A 401 -2.35 -9.69 6.21
CA ILE A 401 -3.12 -9.81 7.45
C ILE A 401 -3.57 -8.42 7.89
N ASP A 402 -4.88 -8.17 7.92
CA ASP A 402 -5.49 -6.87 8.21
C ASP A 402 -6.33 -6.84 9.52
N ASP A 403 -6.35 -7.94 10.26
CA ASP A 403 -7.22 -8.14 11.42
C ASP A 403 -6.49 -8.22 12.77
N LEU A 404 -5.15 -8.20 12.77
CA LEU A 404 -4.36 -8.29 14.01
C LEU A 404 -4.19 -6.95 14.72
N ILE A 405 -4.06 -5.86 13.95
CA ILE A 405 -3.92 -4.51 14.47
C ILE A 405 -4.96 -3.64 13.74
N PRO A 406 -5.85 -2.93 14.46
CA PRO A 406 -6.82 -2.04 13.84
C PRO A 406 -6.16 -1.04 12.88
N SER A 407 -6.70 -0.96 11.67
CA SER A 407 -6.26 -0.04 10.61
C SER A 407 -4.80 -0.23 10.18
N VAL A 408 -4.25 -1.43 10.36
CA VAL A 408 -2.92 -1.81 9.87
C VAL A 408 -3.01 -3.10 9.08
N THR A 409 -2.43 -3.10 7.88
CA THR A 409 -2.29 -4.30 7.06
C THR A 409 -0.85 -4.76 7.09
N LEU A 410 -0.61 -5.93 7.67
CA LEU A 410 0.68 -6.59 7.73
C LEU A 410 0.90 -7.45 6.50
N THR A 411 2.15 -7.58 6.08
CA THR A 411 2.57 -8.47 4.98
C THR A 411 3.76 -9.30 5.46
N LEU A 412 3.57 -10.61 5.54
CA LEU A 412 4.62 -11.58 5.85
C LEU A 412 5.42 -11.89 4.59
N LYS A 413 6.75 -11.83 4.70
CA LYS A 413 7.69 -12.10 3.61
C LYS A 413 8.64 -13.27 3.90
N GLY A 414 8.91 -13.52 5.17
CA GLY A 414 9.79 -14.61 5.61
C GLY A 414 9.52 -15.02 7.05
N SER A 415 10.26 -16.03 7.51
CA SER A 415 10.23 -16.51 8.90
C SER A 415 11.41 -15.99 9.70
N SER A 416 11.23 -15.82 11.01
CA SER A 416 12.27 -15.47 11.97
C SER A 416 11.97 -16.08 13.34
N ASP A 417 12.97 -16.70 13.95
CA ASP A 417 12.92 -17.17 15.33
C ASP A 417 13.12 -16.03 16.35
N LYS A 418 13.67 -14.90 15.90
CA LYS A 418 13.88 -13.71 16.71
C LYS A 418 12.67 -12.77 16.63
N PRO A 419 12.30 -12.08 17.73
CA PRO A 419 11.26 -11.06 17.69
C PRO A 419 11.65 -9.89 16.81
N VAL A 420 10.79 -9.57 15.83
CA VAL A 420 10.85 -8.39 14.96
C VAL A 420 9.90 -7.34 15.52
N LYS A 421 10.41 -6.13 15.77
CA LYS A 421 9.59 -5.01 16.23
C LYS A 421 8.96 -4.30 15.04
N LEU A 422 7.67 -4.02 15.13
CA LEU A 422 6.95 -3.14 14.22
C LEU A 422 6.47 -1.91 15.00
N ASN A 423 6.81 -0.73 14.49
CA ASN A 423 6.41 0.54 15.08
C ASN A 423 5.47 1.27 14.12
N VAL A 424 4.26 1.59 14.60
CA VAL A 424 3.30 2.45 13.89
C VAL A 424 3.49 3.86 14.39
N GLU A 425 3.85 4.78 13.51
CA GLU A 425 4.12 6.18 13.87
C GLU A 425 3.63 7.16 12.78
N PRO A 426 3.50 8.47 13.06
CA PRO A 426 3.23 9.46 12.02
C PRO A 426 4.31 9.45 10.94
N ASP A 427 3.92 9.59 9.67
CA ASP A 427 4.85 9.77 8.57
C ASP A 427 5.36 11.23 8.53
N ARG A 428 6.38 11.47 9.36
CA ARG A 428 7.05 12.77 9.46
C ARG A 428 7.78 13.15 8.17
N GLN A 429 8.21 12.17 7.37
CA GLN A 429 8.89 12.43 6.11
C GLN A 429 7.91 12.98 5.07
N ALA A 430 6.73 12.37 4.93
CA ALA A 430 5.68 12.90 4.07
C ALA A 430 5.27 14.34 4.45
N SER A 431 5.19 14.62 5.76
CA SER A 431 4.92 15.97 6.28
C SER A 431 6.04 16.95 5.92
N LYS A 432 7.30 16.57 6.11
CA LYS A 432 8.49 17.36 5.76
C LYS A 432 8.52 17.69 4.28
N ASP A 433 8.36 16.69 3.42
CA ASP A 433 8.41 16.84 1.97
C ASP A 433 7.31 17.78 1.46
N ALA A 434 6.13 17.74 2.06
CA ALA A 434 5.04 18.66 1.73
C ALA A 434 5.35 20.12 2.13
N ILE A 435 5.99 20.34 3.29
CA ILE A 435 6.45 21.68 3.71
C ILE A 435 7.54 22.20 2.77
N ILE A 436 8.52 21.36 2.42
CA ILE A 436 9.58 21.70 1.46
C ILE A 436 8.97 22.06 0.10
N GLY A 437 8.01 21.26 -0.38
CA GLY A 437 7.30 21.52 -1.63
C GLY A 437 6.53 22.85 -1.62
N LEU A 438 5.85 23.17 -0.51
CA LEU A 438 5.19 24.47 -0.34
C LEU A 438 6.20 25.63 -0.42
N VAL A 439 7.29 25.54 0.35
CA VAL A 439 8.33 26.58 0.40
C VAL A 439 8.98 26.77 -0.97
N ALA A 440 9.24 25.68 -1.70
CA ALA A 440 9.77 25.74 -3.06
C ALA A 440 8.82 26.48 -4.02
N ASN A 441 7.53 26.18 -3.98
CA ASN A 441 6.53 26.87 -4.81
C ASN A 441 6.34 28.34 -4.39
N TYR A 442 6.40 28.64 -3.10
CA TYR A 442 6.38 30.00 -2.57
C TYR A 442 7.56 30.80 -3.10
N ASN A 443 8.77 30.27 -2.98
CA ASN A 443 9.99 30.92 -3.44
C ASN A 443 10.01 31.13 -4.95
N ARG A 444 9.55 30.14 -5.73
CA ARG A 444 9.43 30.26 -7.19
C ARG A 444 8.47 31.37 -7.60
N LEU A 445 7.29 31.46 -6.98
CA LEU A 445 6.36 32.56 -7.25
C LEU A 445 6.98 33.90 -6.86
N LEU A 446 7.58 33.98 -5.67
CA LEU A 446 8.19 35.22 -5.18
C LEU A 446 9.37 35.67 -6.06
N ALA A 447 10.16 34.73 -6.58
CA ALA A 447 11.25 34.99 -7.50
C ALA A 447 10.74 35.63 -8.79
N ASP A 448 9.71 35.04 -9.41
CA ASP A 448 9.07 35.61 -10.59
C ASP A 448 8.49 36.99 -10.31
N LEU A 449 7.80 37.18 -9.18
CA LEU A 449 7.29 38.49 -8.79
C LEU A 449 8.43 39.51 -8.61
N ASN A 450 9.56 39.10 -8.03
CA ASN A 450 10.73 39.95 -7.86
C ASN A 450 11.37 40.33 -9.21
N VAL A 451 11.54 39.38 -10.13
CA VAL A 451 12.08 39.62 -11.48
C VAL A 451 11.17 40.55 -12.26
N LEU A 452 9.85 40.36 -12.19
CA LEU A 452 8.90 41.17 -12.95
C LEU A 452 8.73 42.60 -12.39
N THR A 453 8.85 42.77 -11.07
CA THR A 453 8.59 44.06 -10.40
C THR A 453 9.83 44.90 -10.12
N ARG A 454 11.05 44.36 -10.30
CA ARG A 454 12.30 45.08 -10.02
C ARG A 454 13.25 45.00 -11.21
N ASN A 455 13.99 46.08 -11.45
CA ASN A 455 15.04 46.14 -12.46
C ASN A 455 16.41 45.89 -11.80
N ASP A 456 16.64 44.67 -11.30
CA ASP A 456 17.88 44.26 -10.62
C ASP A 456 18.30 42.84 -11.04
N ASP A 457 19.31 42.75 -11.90
CA ASP A 457 19.85 41.49 -12.43
C ASP A 457 20.36 40.53 -11.35
N LYS A 458 20.73 41.05 -10.16
CA LYS A 458 21.21 40.22 -9.05
C LYS A 458 20.15 39.24 -8.56
N ILE A 459 18.86 39.53 -8.79
CA ILE A 459 17.75 38.64 -8.44
C ILE A 459 17.88 37.30 -9.14
N ILE A 460 18.31 37.31 -10.41
CA ILE A 460 18.42 36.09 -11.22
C ILE A 460 19.68 35.31 -10.85
N GLN A 461 20.77 36.02 -10.52
CA GLN A 461 22.05 35.41 -10.13
C GLN A 461 21.97 34.61 -8.82
N GLU A 462 21.05 34.98 -7.92
CA GLU A 462 20.82 34.29 -6.64
C GLU A 462 19.99 33.02 -6.79
N LEU A 463 19.28 32.82 -7.92
CA LEU A 463 18.47 31.63 -8.18
C LEU A 463 19.38 30.49 -8.69
N SER A 464 20.14 29.90 -7.77
CA SER A 464 21.12 28.85 -8.03
C SER A 464 20.52 27.54 -8.59
N TYR A 465 19.21 27.36 -8.49
CA TYR A 465 18.49 26.19 -9.01
C TYR A 465 18.12 26.29 -10.51
N LEU A 466 18.36 27.44 -11.15
CA LEU A 466 18.04 27.65 -12.55
C LEU A 466 19.21 27.27 -13.45
N THR A 467 18.90 26.68 -14.60
CA THR A 467 19.84 26.51 -15.70
C THR A 467 20.21 27.86 -16.32
N LYS A 468 21.34 27.92 -17.04
CA LYS A 468 21.77 29.15 -17.74
C LYS A 468 20.71 29.67 -18.71
N ASP A 469 20.02 28.75 -19.40
CA ASP A 469 18.99 29.11 -20.37
C ASP A 469 17.75 29.72 -19.67
N GLU A 470 17.32 29.14 -18.54
CA GLU A 470 16.23 29.70 -17.74
C GLU A 470 16.58 31.08 -17.14
N GLN A 471 17.83 31.29 -16.75
CA GLN A 471 18.30 32.60 -16.30
C GLN A 471 18.22 33.64 -17.42
N GLU A 472 18.62 33.30 -18.64
CA GLU A 472 18.52 34.19 -19.80
C GLU A 472 17.05 34.47 -20.18
N GLU A 473 16.14 33.50 -20.03
CA GLU A 473 14.71 33.75 -20.21
C GLU A 473 14.12 34.70 -19.17
N LEU A 474 14.50 34.55 -17.89
CA LEU A 474 14.06 35.47 -16.84
C LEU A 474 14.62 36.88 -17.04
N LYS A 475 15.85 37.02 -17.54
CA LYS A 475 16.45 38.34 -17.86
C LYS A 475 15.61 39.10 -18.88
N LYS A 476 15.07 38.42 -19.88
CA LYS A 476 14.18 39.06 -20.88
C LYS A 476 12.89 39.61 -20.26
N LYS A 477 12.45 39.06 -19.13
CA LYS A 477 11.25 39.47 -18.40
C LYS A 477 11.55 40.47 -17.27
N LEU A 478 12.82 40.79 -17.01
CA LEU A 478 13.23 41.65 -15.90
C LEU A 478 12.59 43.04 -15.98
N GLY A 479 11.96 43.48 -14.89
CA GLY A 479 11.36 44.81 -14.77
C GLY A 479 10.16 45.08 -15.68
N THR A 480 9.69 44.09 -16.44
CA THR A 480 8.59 44.28 -17.43
C THR A 480 7.28 44.74 -16.81
N LEU A 481 7.05 44.47 -15.52
CA LEU A 481 5.84 44.82 -14.77
C LEU A 481 6.16 45.65 -13.51
N GLN A 482 7.23 46.45 -13.53
CA GLN A 482 7.66 47.28 -12.38
C GLN A 482 6.55 48.17 -11.81
N GLY A 483 5.68 48.70 -12.67
CA GLY A 483 4.56 49.57 -12.28
C GLY A 483 3.25 48.86 -11.90
N ASP A 484 3.17 47.53 -11.97
CA ASP A 484 1.91 46.84 -11.70
C ASP A 484 1.65 46.73 -10.19
N SER A 485 0.61 47.43 -9.71
CA SER A 485 0.22 47.47 -8.29
C SER A 485 -0.31 46.13 -7.78
N THR A 486 -0.87 45.31 -8.67
CA THR A 486 -1.43 43.99 -8.37
C THR A 486 -0.32 43.04 -7.91
N LEU A 487 0.77 42.96 -8.68
CA LEU A 487 1.90 42.09 -8.36
C LEU A 487 2.63 42.54 -7.10
N ASN A 488 2.79 43.86 -6.92
CA ASN A 488 3.38 44.43 -5.70
C ASN A 488 2.53 44.15 -4.45
N THR A 489 1.19 44.16 -4.57
CA THR A 489 0.28 43.83 -3.46
C THR A 489 0.36 42.36 -3.08
N VAL A 490 0.39 41.46 -4.07
CA VAL A 490 0.58 40.01 -3.83
C VAL A 490 1.91 39.77 -3.13
N LYS A 491 3.00 40.31 -3.68
CA LYS A 491 4.35 40.16 -3.14
C LYS A 491 4.46 40.63 -1.69
N SER A 492 3.99 41.85 -1.38
CA SER A 492 4.03 42.38 -0.01
C SER A 492 3.15 41.59 0.95
N THR A 493 2.02 41.05 0.49
CA THR A 493 1.16 40.21 1.30
C THR A 493 1.76 38.83 1.56
N LEU A 494 2.37 38.18 0.56
CA LEU A 494 3.12 36.93 0.74
C LEU A 494 4.19 37.07 1.83
N GLN A 495 4.99 38.14 1.77
CA GLN A 495 6.03 38.43 2.76
C GLN A 495 5.47 38.67 4.16
N ARG A 496 4.33 39.37 4.27
CA ARG A 496 3.64 39.58 5.55
C ARG A 496 3.12 38.26 6.12
N LEU A 497 2.50 37.41 5.31
CA LEU A 497 1.99 36.11 5.76
C LEU A 497 3.12 35.21 6.27
N ALA A 498 4.26 35.18 5.58
CA ALA A 498 5.43 34.39 5.98
C ALA A 498 6.00 34.77 7.37
N THR A 499 5.75 35.99 7.84
CA THR A 499 6.23 36.51 9.14
C THR A 499 5.11 36.69 10.16
N SER A 500 3.87 36.34 9.79
CA SER A 500 2.70 36.44 10.67
C SER A 500 2.66 35.33 11.70
N SER A 501 1.93 35.58 12.79
CA SER A 501 1.61 34.56 13.78
C SER A 501 0.26 33.91 13.47
N TYR A 502 0.18 32.59 13.62
CA TYR A 502 -1.00 31.78 13.41
C TYR A 502 -1.35 30.99 14.67
N PRO A 503 -2.65 30.82 14.99
CA PRO A 503 -3.06 30.16 16.22
C PRO A 503 -2.75 28.66 16.18
N THR A 504 -2.17 28.14 17.25
CA THR A 504 -1.97 26.69 17.47
C THR A 504 -2.52 26.29 18.84
N SER A 505 -2.52 24.98 19.13
CA SER A 505 -2.84 24.40 20.44
C SER A 505 -1.81 24.77 21.52
N LEU A 506 -0.63 25.26 21.14
CA LEU A 506 0.42 25.70 22.04
C LEU A 506 0.47 27.24 22.19
N GLU A 507 -0.60 27.93 21.80
CA GLU A 507 -0.79 29.38 21.89
C GLU A 507 0.33 30.19 21.21
N ARG A 508 1.35 30.64 21.96
CA ARG A 508 2.48 31.45 21.48
C ARG A 508 3.65 30.58 21.00
N ASP A 509 3.71 29.34 21.45
CA ASP A 509 4.69 28.36 20.99
C ASP A 509 4.21 27.78 19.66
N MET A 510 5.14 27.64 18.69
CA MET A 510 4.85 27.12 17.36
C MET A 510 3.80 27.93 16.56
N ALA A 511 3.60 29.20 16.92
CA ALA A 511 2.71 30.11 16.23
C ALA A 511 3.33 30.78 15.01
N MET A 512 4.63 30.60 14.75
CA MET A 512 5.34 31.22 13.63
C MET A 512 6.16 30.18 12.85
N LEU A 513 6.25 30.34 11.52
CA LEU A 513 7.10 29.49 10.67
C LEU A 513 8.56 29.45 11.16
N ALA A 514 9.07 30.57 11.66
CA ALA A 514 10.45 30.65 12.15
C ALA A 514 10.71 29.69 13.32
N GLN A 515 9.70 29.38 14.14
CA GLN A 515 9.82 28.46 15.28
C GLN A 515 9.91 26.98 14.84
N ILE A 516 9.50 26.66 13.61
CA ILE A 516 9.67 25.32 13.00
C ILE A 516 10.87 25.26 12.06
N GLY A 517 11.74 26.29 12.07
CA GLY A 517 12.92 26.34 11.21
C GLY A 517 12.67 26.88 9.80
N VAL A 518 11.47 27.39 9.50
CA VAL A 518 11.16 27.98 8.19
C VAL A 518 11.11 29.50 8.32
N SER A 519 12.07 30.23 7.76
CA SER A 519 12.12 31.68 7.94
C SER A 519 12.81 32.39 6.78
N THR A 520 12.75 33.72 6.76
CA THR A 520 13.52 34.54 5.82
C THR A 520 14.96 34.78 6.28
N ASP A 521 15.36 34.30 7.47
CA ASP A 521 16.71 34.38 8.02
C ASP A 521 16.98 33.21 8.97
N VAL A 522 17.59 32.13 8.48
CA VAL A 522 17.83 30.88 9.23
C VAL A 522 19.13 30.92 10.06
N ARG A 523 19.72 32.09 10.32
CA ARG A 523 20.99 32.17 11.06
C ARG A 523 20.87 31.67 12.50
N LYS A 524 21.92 30.95 12.94
CA LYS A 524 22.21 30.75 14.36
C LYS A 524 22.42 32.11 15.03
N ALA A 525 21.72 32.35 16.15
CA ALA A 525 21.96 33.51 17.00
C ALA A 525 23.47 33.63 17.31
N GLY A 526 24.11 34.70 16.83
CA GLY A 526 25.54 34.99 17.03
C GLY A 526 26.44 34.93 15.79
N SER A 527 25.96 34.59 14.59
CA SER A 527 26.79 34.66 13.38
C SER A 527 26.84 36.08 12.79
N SER A 528 27.98 36.76 13.02
CA SER A 528 28.34 38.04 12.39
C SER A 528 28.77 37.85 10.91
N GLN A 529 27.96 37.17 10.11
CA GLN A 529 28.14 37.14 8.65
C GLN A 529 27.37 38.30 8.03
N GLY A 530 28.06 39.03 7.15
CA GLY A 530 27.66 40.31 6.58
C GLY A 530 26.30 40.33 5.89
N TYR A 531 25.87 41.56 5.56
CA TYR A 531 24.63 41.86 4.87
C TYR A 531 24.46 41.04 3.59
N ASP A 532 23.39 40.25 3.53
CA ASP A 532 23.02 39.44 2.38
C ASP A 532 21.75 40.04 1.74
N ALA A 533 21.93 40.64 0.56
CA ALA A 533 20.87 41.36 -0.13
C ALA A 533 19.72 40.44 -0.60
N SER A 534 19.97 39.13 -0.70
CA SER A 534 18.96 38.12 -1.06
C SER A 534 17.87 38.01 0.01
N ARG A 535 18.21 38.23 1.28
CA ARG A 535 17.32 38.04 2.44
C ARG A 535 16.24 39.11 2.54
N LEU A 536 16.51 40.31 2.05
CA LEU A 536 15.51 41.39 1.95
C LEU A 536 14.47 41.14 0.85
N ARG A 537 14.60 40.04 0.09
CA ARG A 537 13.69 39.71 -1.02
C ARG A 537 12.54 38.81 -0.59
N GLY A 538 12.56 38.31 0.66
CA GLY A 538 11.45 37.61 1.31
C GLY A 538 11.37 36.10 1.01
N TYR A 539 12.45 35.53 0.46
CA TYR A 539 12.57 34.09 0.25
C TYR A 539 12.59 33.35 1.59
N LEU A 540 11.97 32.18 1.62
CA LEU A 540 11.98 31.28 2.77
C LEU A 540 13.12 30.26 2.64
N GLU A 541 13.86 30.10 3.72
CA GLU A 541 14.88 29.08 3.93
C GLU A 541 14.38 28.08 4.98
N ILE A 542 14.89 26.85 4.91
CA ILE A 542 14.51 25.77 5.83
C ILE A 542 15.77 25.29 6.58
N ASP A 543 15.74 25.39 7.91
CA ASP A 543 16.61 24.59 8.77
C ASP A 543 16.01 23.19 8.92
N GLU A 544 16.52 22.24 8.14
CA GLU A 544 16.02 20.87 8.18
C GLU A 544 16.11 20.25 9.58
N LYS A 545 17.12 20.60 10.38
CA LYS A 545 17.29 20.01 11.72
C LYS A 545 16.24 20.52 12.70
N VAL A 546 15.95 21.83 12.65
CA VAL A 546 14.91 22.43 13.49
C VAL A 546 13.53 21.93 13.03
N LEU A 547 13.32 21.80 11.71
CA LEU A 547 12.08 21.25 11.16
C LEU A 547 11.88 19.79 11.58
N ASP A 548 12.90 18.95 11.46
CA ASP A 548 12.86 17.55 11.89
C ASP A 548 12.54 17.45 13.39
N GLN A 549 13.16 18.30 14.21
CA GLN A 549 12.88 18.36 15.65
C GLN A 549 11.44 18.81 15.95
N ALA A 550 10.91 19.80 15.22
CA ALA A 550 9.54 20.27 15.38
C ALA A 550 8.52 19.19 14.98
N LEU A 551 8.75 18.49 13.86
CA LEU A 551 7.92 17.36 13.42
C LEU A 551 8.01 16.16 14.37
N GLN A 552 9.15 15.95 15.02
CA GLN A 552 9.31 14.87 15.99
C GLN A 552 8.57 15.15 17.29
N SER A 553 8.66 16.38 17.80
CA SER A 553 8.23 16.71 19.16
C SER A 553 6.85 17.38 19.26
N LYS A 554 6.41 18.07 18.21
CA LYS A 554 5.23 18.96 18.24
C LYS A 554 4.40 18.87 16.95
N LEU A 555 4.29 17.69 16.33
CA LEU A 555 3.58 17.47 15.06
C LEU A 555 2.15 18.07 15.01
N PRO A 556 1.29 17.91 16.05
CA PRO A 556 -0.05 18.51 16.02
C PRO A 556 -0.03 20.04 15.90
N ALA A 557 0.87 20.71 16.62
CA ALA A 557 1.02 22.16 16.55
C ALA A 557 1.60 22.61 15.20
N VAL A 558 2.51 21.82 14.60
CA VAL A 558 3.02 22.08 13.25
C VAL A 558 1.88 21.96 12.22
N LYS A 559 1.01 20.96 12.34
CA LYS A 559 -0.18 20.83 11.48
C LYS A 559 -1.07 22.07 11.57
N GLU A 560 -1.39 22.50 12.79
CA GLU A 560 -2.23 23.68 13.06
C GLU A 560 -1.63 24.98 12.54
N LEU A 561 -0.30 25.12 12.56
CA LEU A 561 0.40 26.28 11.99
C LEU A 561 0.10 26.46 10.50
N PHE A 562 -0.09 25.37 9.74
CA PHE A 562 -0.47 25.43 8.34
C PHE A 562 -1.99 25.48 8.13
N GLY A 563 -2.75 24.82 9.01
CA GLY A 563 -4.20 24.80 8.96
C GLY A 563 -4.83 24.36 10.27
N LYS A 564 -5.61 25.25 10.89
CA LYS A 564 -6.39 24.97 12.10
C LYS A 564 -7.84 25.36 11.88
N ASP A 565 -8.72 24.50 12.36
CA ASP A 565 -10.15 24.77 12.57
C ASP A 565 -10.29 25.44 13.95
N THR A 566 -10.78 26.69 13.98
CA THR A 566 -10.89 27.47 15.21
C THR A 566 -12.24 27.36 15.92
N ASP A 567 -13.29 26.91 15.25
CA ASP A 567 -14.65 26.83 15.80
C ASP A 567 -15.19 25.40 15.95
N GLY A 568 -14.47 24.40 15.46
CA GLY A 568 -14.73 22.98 15.62
C GLY A 568 -15.75 22.41 14.62
N ASP A 569 -16.03 23.12 13.52
CA ASP A 569 -16.99 22.69 12.49
C ASP A 569 -16.39 21.71 11.45
N LEU A 570 -15.12 21.29 11.64
CA LEU A 570 -14.32 20.45 10.76
C LEU A 570 -13.84 21.16 9.48
N ILE A 571 -13.97 22.48 9.40
CA ILE A 571 -13.50 23.32 8.30
C ILE A 571 -12.34 24.17 8.77
N VAL A 572 -11.20 24.06 8.08
CA VAL A 572 -10.04 24.91 8.36
C VAL A 572 -10.33 26.34 7.95
N ASP A 573 -10.16 27.27 8.89
CA ASP A 573 -10.43 28.71 8.75
C ASP A 573 -9.22 29.59 9.13
N SER A 574 -8.12 28.99 9.59
CA SER A 574 -6.89 29.69 9.98
C SER A 574 -5.63 28.89 9.64
N GLY A 575 -4.47 29.55 9.69
CA GLY A 575 -3.15 28.94 9.40
C GLY A 575 -2.45 29.54 8.17
N PHE A 576 -1.14 29.32 8.06
CA PHE A 576 -0.32 29.88 6.98
C PHE A 576 -0.75 29.38 5.60
N ALA A 577 -0.97 28.07 5.44
CA ALA A 577 -1.35 27.51 4.16
C ALA A 577 -2.78 27.90 3.76
N TYR A 578 -3.70 27.98 4.73
CA TYR A 578 -5.03 28.54 4.51
C TYR A 578 -4.98 30.01 4.06
N ALA A 579 -4.14 30.83 4.71
CA ALA A 579 -3.98 32.24 4.35
C ALA A 579 -3.37 32.41 2.95
N LEU A 580 -2.44 31.53 2.54
CA LEU A 580 -1.92 31.49 1.18
C LEU A 580 -3.01 31.12 0.15
N ASP A 581 -3.82 30.09 0.40
CA ASP A 581 -4.95 29.73 -0.48
C ASP A 581 -5.90 30.92 -0.62
N SER A 582 -6.28 31.53 0.51
CA SER A 582 -7.20 32.67 0.55
C SER A 582 -6.67 33.90 -0.20
N LEU A 583 -5.36 34.18 -0.10
CA LEU A 583 -4.71 35.24 -0.87
C LEU A 583 -4.77 34.97 -2.38
N ILE A 584 -4.47 33.73 -2.80
CA ILE A 584 -4.27 33.39 -4.21
C ILE A 584 -5.59 33.13 -4.93
N ARG A 585 -6.59 32.60 -4.24
CA ARG A 585 -7.87 32.18 -4.82
C ARG A 585 -8.54 33.24 -5.71
N PRO A 586 -8.67 34.53 -5.33
CA PRO A 586 -9.28 35.56 -6.17
C PRO A 586 -8.53 35.82 -7.49
N TYR A 587 -7.25 35.48 -7.55
CA TYR A 587 -6.42 35.66 -8.74
C TYR A 587 -6.63 34.57 -9.77
N VAL A 588 -6.66 33.31 -9.31
CA VAL A 588 -6.63 32.12 -10.19
C VAL A 588 -7.96 31.43 -10.40
N GLN A 589 -8.99 31.74 -9.59
CA GLN A 589 -10.33 31.17 -9.80
C GLN A 589 -10.89 31.55 -11.18
N THR A 590 -11.86 30.79 -11.67
CA THR A 590 -12.55 31.09 -12.93
C THR A 590 -13.13 32.51 -12.91
N GLY A 591 -12.78 33.32 -13.92
CA GLY A 591 -13.17 34.74 -13.96
C GLY A 591 -12.43 35.64 -12.97
N GLY A 592 -11.38 35.15 -12.31
CA GLY A 592 -10.53 35.90 -11.38
C GLY A 592 -9.62 36.92 -12.06
N ILE A 593 -8.76 37.55 -11.27
CA ILE A 593 -7.95 38.71 -11.69
C ILE A 593 -7.04 38.38 -12.88
N ILE A 594 -6.42 37.19 -12.92
CA ILE A 594 -5.55 36.77 -14.02
C ILE A 594 -6.36 36.63 -15.32
N ALA A 595 -7.55 36.03 -15.24
CA ALA A 595 -8.44 35.88 -16.40
C ALA A 595 -8.89 37.25 -16.94
N LEU A 596 -9.22 38.19 -16.05
CA LEU A 596 -9.60 39.56 -16.44
C LEU A 596 -8.43 40.32 -17.09
N LYS A 597 -7.21 40.23 -16.53
CA LYS A 597 -6.00 40.85 -17.09
C LYS A 597 -5.69 40.30 -18.49
N THR A 598 -5.68 38.98 -18.63
CA THR A 598 -5.39 38.32 -19.91
C THR A 598 -6.44 38.62 -20.99
N SER A 599 -7.73 38.64 -20.64
CA SER A 599 -8.80 39.05 -21.56
C SER A 599 -8.71 40.52 -22.00
N GLY A 600 -8.32 41.41 -21.09
CA GLY A 600 -8.03 42.80 -21.42
C GLY A 600 -6.86 42.95 -22.40
N LEU A 601 -5.79 42.17 -22.20
CA LEU A 601 -4.66 42.12 -23.13
C LEU A 601 -5.05 41.53 -24.49
N ASP A 602 -5.88 40.49 -24.53
CA ASP A 602 -6.41 39.92 -25.78
C ASP A 602 -7.20 40.94 -26.61
N SER A 603 -8.00 41.77 -25.93
CA SER A 603 -8.74 42.85 -26.58
C SER A 603 -7.80 43.90 -27.17
N ARG A 604 -6.72 44.27 -26.46
CA ARG A 604 -5.71 45.23 -26.94
C ARG A 604 -4.90 44.66 -28.10
N ILE A 605 -4.50 43.39 -28.03
CA ILE A 605 -3.80 42.69 -29.11
C ILE A 605 -4.67 42.70 -30.36
N SER A 606 -5.95 42.34 -30.24
CA SER A 606 -6.89 42.32 -31.36
C SER A 606 -7.08 43.70 -32.01
N GLN A 607 -7.07 44.77 -31.21
CA GLN A 607 -7.16 46.14 -31.71
C GLN A 607 -5.89 46.57 -32.47
N GLU A 608 -4.70 46.27 -31.94
CA GLU A 608 -3.43 46.56 -32.62
C GLU A 608 -3.23 45.69 -33.87
N GLU A 609 -3.67 44.43 -33.87
CA GLU A 609 -3.65 43.57 -35.07
C GLU A 609 -4.55 44.13 -36.18
N LYS A 610 -5.75 44.63 -35.85
CA LYS A 610 -6.61 45.36 -36.81
C LYS A 610 -5.95 46.63 -37.33
N ARG A 611 -5.20 47.35 -36.48
CA ARG A 611 -4.45 48.53 -36.89
C ARG A 611 -3.34 48.18 -37.89
N ILE A 612 -2.61 47.08 -37.64
CA ILE A 612 -1.60 46.55 -38.56
C ILE A 612 -2.23 46.20 -39.91
N GLU A 613 -3.38 45.51 -39.92
CA GLU A 613 -4.10 45.17 -41.15
C GLU A 613 -4.47 46.42 -41.97
N ASN A 614 -4.94 47.48 -41.30
CA ASN A 614 -5.27 48.74 -41.96
C ASN A 614 -4.02 49.45 -42.49
N LEU A 615 -2.93 49.47 -41.73
CA LEU A 615 -1.64 50.02 -42.19
C LEU A 615 -1.11 49.23 -43.39
N ASP A 616 -1.28 47.92 -43.43
CA ASP A 616 -0.89 47.08 -44.57
C ASP A 616 -1.66 47.44 -45.85
N LYS A 617 -2.97 47.65 -45.75
CA LYS A 617 -3.79 48.13 -46.87
C LYS A 617 -3.34 49.50 -47.35
N GLN A 618 -3.03 50.42 -46.43
CA GLN A 618 -2.54 51.77 -46.76
C GLN A 618 -1.17 51.72 -47.43
N LEU A 619 -0.24 50.90 -46.93
CA LEU A 619 1.09 50.73 -47.50
C LEU A 619 1.04 50.14 -48.90
N ALA A 620 0.21 49.12 -49.14
CA ALA A 620 0.02 48.54 -50.46
C ALA A 620 -0.52 49.57 -51.47
N ALA A 621 -1.52 50.37 -51.08
CA ALA A 621 -2.07 51.43 -51.91
C ALA A 621 -1.03 52.54 -52.20
N LYS A 622 -0.22 52.90 -51.19
CA LYS A 622 0.86 53.88 -51.32
C LYS A 622 1.95 53.39 -52.27
N GLU A 623 2.38 52.14 -52.14
CA GLU A 623 3.37 51.52 -53.03
C GLU A 623 2.88 51.52 -54.48
N GLN A 624 1.62 51.14 -54.71
CA GLN A 624 1.02 51.17 -56.05
C GLN A 624 0.97 52.60 -56.62
N SER A 625 0.61 53.59 -55.81
CA SER A 625 0.60 55.00 -56.22
C SER A 625 2.02 55.48 -56.58
N LEU A 626 3.03 55.12 -55.79
CA LEU A 626 4.42 55.46 -56.07
C LEU A 626 4.89 54.80 -57.37
N LYS A 627 4.63 53.50 -57.55
CA LYS A 627 4.92 52.77 -58.81
C LYS A 627 4.30 53.46 -60.03
N GLN A 628 3.04 53.89 -59.94
CA GLN A 628 2.39 54.64 -61.02
C GLN A 628 3.04 56.00 -61.28
N GLN A 629 3.38 56.75 -60.23
CA GLN A 629 3.96 58.09 -60.35
C GLN A 629 5.38 58.04 -60.93
N TYR A 630 6.23 57.15 -60.42
CA TYR A 630 7.60 56.95 -60.91
C TYR A 630 7.61 56.31 -62.31
N GLY A 631 6.69 55.39 -62.62
CA GLY A 631 6.54 54.85 -63.96
C GLY A 631 6.13 55.91 -65.00
N LYS A 632 5.21 56.83 -64.64
CA LYS A 632 4.87 57.98 -65.49
C LYS A 632 6.06 58.93 -65.68
N MET A 633 6.82 59.19 -64.62
CA MET A 633 8.02 60.02 -64.67
C MET A 633 9.09 59.41 -65.58
N GLU A 634 9.34 58.10 -65.46
CA GLU A 634 10.29 57.38 -66.32
C GLU A 634 9.84 57.36 -67.78
N GLY A 635 8.53 57.19 -68.03
CA GLY A 635 7.95 57.34 -69.37
C GLY A 635 8.14 58.75 -69.95
N ALA A 636 7.93 59.78 -69.14
CA ALA A 636 8.13 61.18 -69.54
C ALA A 636 9.62 61.47 -69.82
N LEU A 637 10.53 61.05 -68.93
CA LEU A 637 11.98 61.21 -69.11
C LEU A 637 12.48 60.49 -70.37
N ASN A 638 12.02 59.26 -70.61
CA ASN A 638 12.34 58.52 -71.83
C ASN A 638 11.81 59.23 -73.09
N SER A 639 10.63 59.86 -73.03
CA SER A 639 10.10 60.63 -74.15
C SER A 639 10.87 61.93 -74.40
N MET A 640 11.30 62.62 -73.34
CA MET A 640 12.16 63.80 -73.43
C MET A 640 13.54 63.45 -73.97
N GLU A 641 14.12 62.31 -73.55
CA GLU A 641 15.42 61.84 -74.04
C GLU A 641 15.33 61.40 -75.51
N LYS A 642 14.26 60.71 -75.92
CA LYS A 642 13.99 60.45 -77.35
C LYS A 642 13.89 61.75 -78.15
N THR A 643 13.16 62.73 -77.64
CA THR A 643 13.04 64.05 -78.27
C THR A 643 14.40 64.76 -78.36
N SER A 644 15.20 64.72 -77.29
CA SER A 644 16.57 65.26 -77.25
C SER A 644 17.49 64.56 -78.25
N SER A 645 17.44 63.23 -78.33
CA SER A 645 18.25 62.45 -79.28
C SER A 645 17.82 62.69 -80.73
N SER A 646 16.52 62.90 -80.99
CA SER A 646 16.00 63.30 -82.30
C SER A 646 16.41 64.72 -82.65
N LEU A 647 16.43 65.65 -81.69
CA LEU A 647 16.96 67.01 -81.87
C LEU A 647 18.47 67.01 -82.12
N ASP A 648 19.23 66.16 -81.43
CA ASP A 648 20.67 65.99 -81.65
C ASP A 648 20.96 65.36 -83.02
N GLN A 649 20.18 64.36 -83.44
CA GLN A 649 20.29 63.79 -84.79
C GLN A 649 19.89 64.80 -85.87
N PHE A 650 18.85 65.61 -85.63
CA PHE A 650 18.46 66.71 -86.50
C PHE A 650 19.57 67.76 -86.60
N SER A 651 20.13 68.21 -85.47
CA SER A 651 21.26 69.14 -85.42
C SER A 651 22.49 68.60 -86.15
N LYS A 652 22.82 67.31 -85.99
CA LYS A 652 23.93 66.65 -86.69
C LYS A 652 23.68 66.50 -88.20
N SER A 653 22.43 66.29 -88.62
CA SER A 653 22.05 66.23 -90.03
C SER A 653 21.99 67.60 -90.70
N SER A 654 21.78 68.67 -89.92
CA SER A 654 21.69 70.05 -90.40
C SER A 654 23.06 70.77 -90.45
N ASN A 655 24.14 70.09 -90.04
CA ASN A 655 25.52 70.57 -90.04
C ASN A 655 26.44 69.79 -91.03
N GLN A 656 25.86 69.12 -92.03
CA GLN A 656 26.59 68.61 -93.20
C GLN A 656 26.46 69.57 -94.39
#